data_AF-A0A2S9F402-F1
#
_entry.id   AF-A0A2S9F402-F1
#
_cell.length_a   1.000
_cell.length_b   1.000
_cell.length_c   1.000
_cell.angle_alpha   90.00
_cell.angle_beta   90.00
_cell.angle_gamma   90.00
#
_symmetry.space_group_name_H-M   'P 1'
#
loop_
_entity.id
_entity.type
_entity.pdbx_description
1 polymer ?
#
loop_
_entity_poly.entity_id
_entity_poly.type
_entity_poly.pdbx_seq_one_letter_code
_entity_poly.pdbx_strand_id
1 'polypeptide(L)'
;DVGDRRALLLTDAGKETLATRLSKEGRATVGQLEQYGSQLLEAMIYLESQGVFHRDIKPSNLGITPDPGTRRPSLVLFDFSLASESVDNIASGTPSYLDPYLGRGRRQKYDRAAELWAVSTTLFEMATGQLPWWGEGAGRPADPSDPPIIEPTSFEPAVATQLTALFQRALAPDAGARFSSADELAVAWQGVFAALDTEEDGAGGSAELADAATLDTPLERAGLSARALSAVSRLDVATVGQLLGVHPTRINSIRGLGETYRKEIQARIRGWRSRLSGAEEVATDQPMGTERLVSLLLGQLKGAEQTVIERLLGLSGDVEAGEWPATGDTAQSLGMTRDRVTHAVDQAVTVWAKKISPAIDSVLTEVDTLLARNGRVMAVSSLANAVVAQRGSLLDGEERLRQGAALLRAAYEFDARRPEPTLELRRGIGKRANVIALRETADPDESGQEFPPADVLTETAIELGRRADDLVAAGVVPFATANAALHDIASEAGASTVVALTGRGLLTLAASVSTKAAVSGFDELYPVDLDPQQAVERAMRGKPGRRISESAVRRSVAARFPQVKLPAASHRLDALVTAVLPGVVNHNGVYELASEARSATHTASGFTVFAPVAVAEAAVKLEESLSRNGALTLTAPPKRYVKTAQELSTRFAVEVLDIAALVVNAARALADQAGASWEVVLGADAKSKGGEDWSRLVGLVQQALIPNWEERLAINKPLLIVNAGPLVRYGMAGLLSTLLDVGTPRPAARWLLVAKQGSQAVPLFEGKPVPLGPSGWVELPADLSLLTESIT
;
A
#
# COMPACT_ATOMS: atom_id res chain seq x y z
N ASP A 1 39.20 5.31 -33.88
CA ASP A 1 38.66 6.63 -34.25
C ASP A 1 37.71 6.50 -35.43
N VAL A 2 36.61 7.25 -35.42
CA VAL A 2 35.64 7.33 -36.53
C VAL A 2 35.57 8.80 -36.93
N GLY A 3 36.33 9.19 -37.96
CA GLY A 3 36.65 10.59 -38.25
C GLY A 3 37.53 11.21 -37.15
N ASP A 4 37.28 12.48 -36.80
CA ASP A 4 38.00 13.24 -35.75
C ASP A 4 37.53 12.95 -34.31
N ARG A 5 36.75 11.87 -34.12
CA ARG A 5 36.18 11.50 -32.80
C ARG A 5 36.69 10.15 -32.35
N ARG A 6 37.02 10.07 -31.05
CA ARG A 6 37.25 8.80 -30.36
C ARG A 6 35.90 8.13 -30.13
N ALA A 7 35.80 6.86 -30.50
CA ALA A 7 34.60 6.05 -30.33
C ALA A 7 34.97 4.75 -29.61
N LEU A 8 34.08 4.28 -28.74
CA LEU A 8 34.16 2.95 -28.12
C LEU A 8 33.28 2.00 -28.91
N LEU A 9 33.86 0.89 -29.38
CA LEU A 9 33.10 -0.20 -29.99
C LEU A 9 32.68 -1.18 -28.88
N LEU A 10 31.39 -1.23 -28.59
CA LEU A 10 30.81 -2.05 -27.53
C LEU A 10 29.69 -2.93 -28.09
N THR A 11 29.45 -4.06 -27.45
CA THR A 11 28.27 -4.88 -27.72
C THR A 11 27.02 -4.19 -27.16
N ASP A 12 25.90 -4.25 -27.87
CA ASP A 12 24.62 -3.70 -27.43
C ASP A 12 24.16 -4.38 -26.12
N ALA A 13 23.98 -3.59 -25.06
CA ALA A 13 23.49 -4.03 -23.75
C ALA A 13 21.95 -4.19 -23.71
N GLY A 14 21.28 -4.03 -24.86
CA GLY A 14 19.86 -4.22 -25.02
C GLY A 14 19.09 -2.91 -25.09
N LYS A 15 17.83 -3.00 -25.54
CA LYS A 15 16.97 -1.83 -25.82
C LYS A 15 16.32 -1.21 -24.58
N GLU A 16 16.48 -1.83 -23.41
CA GLU A 16 15.83 -1.43 -22.17
C GLU A 16 16.78 -1.62 -20.99
N THR A 17 16.83 -0.63 -20.10
CA THR A 17 17.54 -0.73 -18.81
C THR A 17 16.63 -1.26 -17.72
N LEU A 18 17.22 -1.79 -16.65
CA LEU A 18 16.48 -2.23 -15.48
C LEU A 18 15.68 -1.07 -14.86
N ALA A 19 16.20 0.15 -14.85
CA ALA A 19 15.45 1.35 -14.42
C ALA A 19 14.16 1.54 -15.23
N THR A 20 14.26 1.45 -16.56
CA THR A 20 13.11 1.56 -17.45
C THR A 20 12.10 0.45 -17.18
N ARG A 21 12.59 -0.77 -16.93
CA ARG A 21 11.76 -1.92 -16.60
C ARG A 21 11.00 -1.73 -15.29
N LEU A 22 11.68 -1.35 -14.20
CA LEU A 22 11.07 -1.10 -12.90
C LEU A 22 10.05 0.04 -12.97
N SER A 23 10.30 1.08 -13.77
CA SER A 23 9.34 2.19 -13.95
C SER A 23 8.03 1.77 -14.63
N LYS A 24 8.08 0.76 -15.51
CA LYS A 24 6.91 0.27 -16.27
C LYS A 24 6.17 -0.85 -15.55
N GLU A 25 6.91 -1.76 -14.93
CA GLU A 25 6.36 -3.00 -14.37
C GLU A 25 6.26 -2.97 -12.83
N GLY A 26 6.82 -1.96 -12.15
CA GLY A 26 6.95 -1.92 -10.70
C GLY A 26 8.11 -2.79 -10.20
N ARG A 27 8.02 -3.26 -8.95
CA ARG A 27 9.02 -4.18 -8.37
C ARG A 27 9.15 -5.47 -9.19
N ALA A 28 10.34 -6.07 -9.18
CA ALA A 28 10.60 -7.34 -9.87
C ALA A 28 9.81 -8.50 -9.22
N THR A 29 9.38 -9.48 -10.02
CA THR A 29 8.81 -10.73 -9.48
C THR A 29 9.87 -11.52 -8.73
N VAL A 30 9.47 -12.47 -7.87
CA VAL A 30 10.42 -13.36 -7.16
C VAL A 30 11.40 -14.03 -8.13
N GLY A 31 10.93 -14.57 -9.26
CA GLY A 31 11.81 -15.17 -10.26
C GLY A 31 12.73 -14.19 -10.98
N GLN A 32 12.27 -12.95 -11.22
CA GLN A 32 13.14 -11.90 -11.76
C GLN A 32 14.18 -11.46 -10.73
N LEU A 33 13.81 -11.34 -9.45
CA LEU A 33 14.72 -11.00 -8.36
C LEU A 33 15.82 -12.03 -8.25
N GLU A 34 15.47 -13.31 -8.18
CA GLU A 34 16.41 -14.42 -8.12
C GLU A 34 17.38 -14.38 -9.32
N GLN A 35 16.86 -14.30 -10.55
CA GLN A 35 17.66 -14.32 -11.76
C GLN A 35 18.56 -13.08 -11.88
N TYR A 36 17.97 -11.88 -11.87
CA TYR A 36 18.68 -10.64 -12.10
C TYR A 36 19.62 -10.30 -10.94
N GLY A 37 19.21 -10.58 -9.70
CA GLY A 37 20.07 -10.39 -8.54
C GLY A 37 21.30 -11.29 -8.60
N SER A 38 21.13 -12.56 -8.97
CA SER A 38 22.26 -13.48 -9.14
C SER A 38 23.21 -13.02 -10.24
N GLN A 39 22.70 -12.58 -11.39
CA GLN A 39 23.53 -12.08 -12.50
C GLN A 39 24.30 -10.80 -12.13
N LEU A 40 23.69 -9.90 -11.38
CA LEU A 40 24.39 -8.72 -10.84
C LEU A 40 25.52 -9.16 -9.90
N LEU A 41 25.24 -10.08 -8.98
CA LEU A 41 26.22 -10.55 -8.01
C LEU A 41 27.37 -11.33 -8.68
N GLU A 42 27.10 -12.14 -9.71
CA GLU A 42 28.12 -12.78 -10.54
C GLU A 42 29.03 -11.75 -11.23
N ALA A 43 28.47 -10.68 -11.79
CA ALA A 43 29.26 -9.60 -12.36
C ALA A 43 30.12 -8.90 -11.30
N MET A 44 29.61 -8.73 -10.07
CA MET A 44 30.36 -8.14 -8.96
C MET A 44 31.50 -9.02 -8.47
N ILE A 45 31.27 -10.33 -8.35
CA ILE A 45 32.32 -11.31 -8.03
C ILE A 45 33.44 -11.23 -9.08
N TYR A 46 33.07 -11.13 -10.36
CA TYR A 46 34.05 -10.95 -11.42
C TYR A 46 34.85 -9.65 -11.27
N LEU A 47 34.21 -8.49 -11.10
CA LEU A 47 34.92 -7.21 -10.92
C LEU A 47 35.82 -7.20 -9.68
N GLU A 48 35.33 -7.77 -8.58
CA GLU A 48 36.10 -7.92 -7.34
C GLU A 48 37.36 -8.77 -7.57
N SER A 49 37.25 -9.86 -8.35
CA SER A 49 38.40 -10.70 -8.73
C SER A 49 39.45 -9.96 -9.58
N GLN A 50 39.03 -8.92 -10.31
CA GLN A 50 39.91 -8.07 -11.11
C GLN A 50 40.42 -6.86 -10.32
N GLY A 51 39.98 -6.67 -9.06
CA GLY A 51 40.33 -5.51 -8.24
C GLY A 51 39.77 -4.19 -8.76
N VAL A 52 38.65 -4.23 -9.50
CA VAL A 52 38.02 -3.06 -10.12
C VAL A 52 36.73 -2.72 -9.38
N PHE A 53 36.56 -1.44 -9.02
CA PHE A 53 35.28 -0.90 -8.55
C PHE A 53 34.54 -0.27 -9.73
N HIS A 54 33.22 -0.48 -9.83
CA HIS A 54 32.42 0.18 -10.86
C HIS A 54 31.98 1.58 -10.43
N ARG A 55 31.65 1.79 -9.14
CA ARG A 55 31.27 3.07 -8.50
C ARG A 55 29.95 3.71 -8.93
N ASP A 56 29.22 3.10 -9.84
CA ASP A 56 27.92 3.62 -10.30
C ASP A 56 26.95 2.47 -10.57
N ILE A 57 26.91 1.50 -9.65
CA ILE A 57 25.95 0.39 -9.69
C ILE A 57 24.57 0.94 -9.35
N LYS A 58 23.66 0.90 -10.33
CA LYS A 58 22.25 1.32 -10.24
C LYS A 58 21.45 0.71 -11.40
N PRO A 59 20.11 0.67 -11.33
CA PRO A 59 19.29 0.11 -12.40
C PRO A 59 19.44 0.78 -13.78
N SER A 60 19.89 2.04 -13.87
CA SER A 60 20.10 2.68 -15.17
C SER A 60 21.32 2.18 -15.92
N ASN A 61 22.28 1.57 -15.21
CA ASN A 61 23.54 1.05 -15.76
C ASN A 61 23.49 -0.48 -15.95
N LEU A 62 22.29 -1.06 -15.83
CA LEU A 62 22.00 -2.47 -16.03
C LEU A 62 21.09 -2.63 -17.25
N GLY A 63 21.64 -3.17 -18.33
CA GLY A 63 20.95 -3.41 -19.59
C GLY A 63 20.29 -4.78 -19.59
N ILE A 64 19.12 -4.89 -20.20
CA ILE A 64 18.41 -6.16 -20.37
C ILE A 64 18.54 -6.60 -21.83
N THR A 65 19.33 -7.66 -22.05
CA THR A 65 19.57 -8.23 -23.38
C THR A 65 19.19 -9.71 -23.42
N PRO A 66 18.72 -10.28 -24.54
CA PRO A 66 18.52 -11.72 -24.66
C PRO A 66 19.85 -12.46 -24.55
N ASP A 67 19.93 -13.41 -23.64
CA ASP A 67 21.05 -14.34 -23.54
C ASP A 67 21.27 -15.08 -24.87
N PRO A 68 22.49 -15.13 -25.42
CA PRO A 68 22.74 -15.71 -26.74
C PRO A 68 22.34 -17.17 -26.87
N GLY A 69 22.43 -17.96 -25.79
CA GLY A 69 22.14 -19.40 -25.81
C GLY A 69 20.66 -19.72 -25.56
N THR A 70 20.07 -19.08 -24.55
CA THR A 70 18.72 -19.39 -24.07
C THR A 70 17.65 -18.44 -24.61
N ARG A 71 18.06 -17.31 -25.20
CA ARG A 71 17.20 -16.17 -25.62
C ARG A 71 16.39 -15.58 -24.46
N ARG A 72 16.68 -15.93 -23.22
CA ARG A 72 16.01 -15.39 -22.03
C ARG A 72 16.56 -13.99 -21.72
N PRO A 73 15.75 -13.08 -21.17
CA PRO A 73 16.27 -11.77 -20.74
C PRO A 73 17.37 -11.97 -19.69
N SER A 74 18.51 -11.32 -19.87
CA SER A 74 19.67 -11.36 -19.00
C SER A 74 20.15 -9.95 -18.69
N LEU A 75 20.68 -9.74 -17.49
CA LEU A 75 21.31 -8.49 -17.10
C LEU A 75 22.75 -8.40 -17.60
N VAL A 76 23.10 -7.23 -18.13
CA VAL A 76 24.46 -6.85 -18.49
C VAL A 76 24.77 -5.52 -17.85
N LEU A 77 25.86 -5.48 -17.09
CA LEU A 77 26.39 -4.25 -16.50
C LEU A 77 27.18 -3.45 -17.55
N PHE A 78 26.96 -2.14 -17.60
CA PHE A 78 27.66 -1.23 -18.50
C PHE A 78 27.92 0.13 -17.83
N ASP A 79 28.67 0.99 -18.52
CA ASP A 79 29.10 2.33 -18.04
C ASP A 79 30.18 2.33 -16.94
N PHE A 80 31.39 1.93 -17.34
CA PHE A 80 32.58 1.93 -16.49
C PHE A 80 33.30 3.29 -16.45
N SER A 81 32.61 4.40 -16.75
CA SER A 81 33.22 5.74 -16.84
C SER A 81 33.88 6.20 -15.53
N LEU A 82 33.40 5.71 -14.38
CA LEU A 82 33.95 6.00 -13.05
C LEU A 82 34.90 4.93 -12.52
N ALA A 83 35.18 3.85 -13.26
CA ALA A 83 35.98 2.73 -12.76
C ALA A 83 37.46 3.09 -12.51
N SER A 84 37.96 4.12 -13.18
CA SER A 84 39.34 4.65 -12.99
C SER A 84 39.43 5.80 -12.00
N GLU A 85 38.33 6.15 -11.34
CA GLU A 85 38.28 7.26 -10.40
C GLU A 85 39.14 6.98 -9.15
N SER A 86 39.78 8.01 -8.58
CA SER A 86 40.58 7.84 -7.35
C SER A 86 39.73 7.39 -6.18
N VAL A 87 40.21 6.44 -5.35
CA VAL A 87 39.53 6.00 -4.11
C VAL A 87 39.33 7.11 -3.09
N ASP A 88 40.04 8.22 -3.23
CA ASP A 88 39.85 9.40 -2.38
C ASP A 88 38.60 10.22 -2.77
N ASN A 89 38.09 10.06 -3.99
CA ASN A 89 36.90 10.76 -4.49
C ASN A 89 35.62 10.00 -4.10
N ILE A 90 35.28 10.07 -2.81
CA ILE A 90 34.15 9.34 -2.20
C ILE A 90 32.75 9.82 -2.63
N ALA A 91 32.66 10.99 -3.26
CA ALA A 91 31.41 11.57 -3.75
C ALA A 91 31.13 11.25 -5.23
N SER A 92 32.06 10.59 -5.92
CA SER A 92 31.91 10.22 -7.33
C SER A 92 30.99 9.01 -7.47
N GLY A 93 29.87 9.20 -8.19
CA GLY A 93 28.81 8.21 -8.38
C GLY A 93 27.43 8.86 -8.26
N THR A 94 26.37 8.05 -8.29
CA THR A 94 25.00 8.57 -8.16
C THR A 94 24.62 8.76 -6.69
N PRO A 95 24.27 9.98 -6.22
CA PRO A 95 24.12 10.29 -4.80
C PRO A 95 23.15 9.42 -3.98
N SER A 96 22.14 8.84 -4.64
CA SER A 96 21.14 7.96 -4.03
C SER A 96 21.62 6.52 -3.80
N TYR A 97 22.71 6.11 -4.44
CA TYR A 97 23.31 4.77 -4.32
C TYR A 97 24.67 4.81 -3.61
N LEU A 98 25.18 6.00 -3.30
CA LEU A 98 26.40 6.16 -2.52
C LEU A 98 26.14 5.76 -1.07
N ASP A 99 27.12 5.09 -0.47
CA ASP A 99 27.12 4.71 0.94
C ASP A 99 27.07 5.97 1.83
N PRO A 100 25.96 6.21 2.55
CA PRO A 100 25.78 7.43 3.32
C PRO A 100 26.68 7.47 4.56
N TYR A 101 27.30 6.34 4.93
CA TYR A 101 28.21 6.22 6.06
C TYR A 101 29.69 6.35 5.64
N LEU A 102 29.99 6.41 4.33
CA LEU A 102 31.33 6.65 3.82
C LEU A 102 31.76 8.12 4.02
N GLY A 103 33.03 8.34 4.37
CA GLY A 103 33.56 9.67 4.68
C GLY A 103 33.29 10.11 6.12
N ARG A 104 32.59 9.28 6.91
CA ARG A 104 32.34 9.49 8.34
C ARG A 104 33.26 8.57 9.17
N GLY A 105 33.81 9.09 10.26
CA GLY A 105 34.67 8.29 11.16
C GLY A 105 35.98 7.83 10.51
N ARG A 106 36.37 6.57 10.69
CA ARG A 106 37.67 6.04 10.21
C ARG A 106 37.69 5.66 8.73
N ARG A 107 36.53 5.54 8.09
CA ARG A 107 36.39 5.07 6.70
C ARG A 107 36.29 6.25 5.74
N GLN A 108 37.45 6.71 5.30
CA GLN A 108 37.62 7.95 4.52
C GLN A 108 37.86 7.74 3.02
N LYS A 109 37.94 6.49 2.57
CA LYS A 109 38.21 6.13 1.17
C LYS A 109 37.17 5.17 0.66
N TYR A 110 36.87 5.28 -0.63
CA TYR A 110 36.02 4.32 -1.31
C TYR A 110 36.65 2.93 -1.23
N ASP A 111 35.86 1.97 -0.77
CA ASP A 111 36.30 0.60 -0.56
C ASP A 111 35.20 -0.39 -0.95
N ARG A 112 35.47 -1.68 -0.74
CA ARG A 112 34.54 -2.76 -1.07
C ARG A 112 33.17 -2.62 -0.40
N ALA A 113 33.12 -2.15 0.84
CA ALA A 113 31.84 -2.00 1.55
C ALA A 113 30.95 -0.90 0.93
N ALA A 114 31.55 0.07 0.20
CA ALA A 114 30.80 1.12 -0.51
C ALA A 114 30.24 0.56 -1.82
N GLU A 115 31.05 -0.24 -2.51
CA GLU A 115 30.59 -0.94 -3.71
C GLU A 115 29.44 -1.91 -3.38
N LEU A 116 29.58 -2.70 -2.32
CA LEU A 116 28.53 -3.61 -1.84
C LEU A 116 27.28 -2.86 -1.39
N TRP A 117 27.40 -1.66 -0.80
CA TRP A 117 26.25 -0.82 -0.49
C TRP A 117 25.46 -0.45 -1.75
N ALA A 118 26.13 -0.02 -2.82
CA ALA A 118 25.47 0.35 -4.08
C ALA A 118 24.77 -0.86 -4.73
N VAL A 119 25.41 -2.04 -4.68
CA VAL A 119 24.85 -3.31 -5.12
C VAL A 119 23.61 -3.66 -4.29
N SER A 120 23.69 -3.63 -2.97
CA SER A 120 22.57 -3.94 -2.08
C SER A 120 21.42 -2.94 -2.20
N THR A 121 21.72 -1.66 -2.41
CA THR A 121 20.71 -0.62 -2.69
C THR A 121 19.98 -0.91 -4.01
N THR A 122 20.71 -1.35 -5.04
CA THR A 122 20.12 -1.74 -6.33
C THR A 122 19.23 -2.98 -6.19
N LEU A 123 19.68 -4.00 -5.45
CA LEU A 123 18.88 -5.20 -5.16
C LEU A 123 17.63 -4.86 -4.32
N PHE A 124 17.75 -3.94 -3.37
CA PHE A 124 16.63 -3.46 -2.56
C PHE A 124 15.59 -2.73 -3.40
N GLU A 125 16.03 -1.87 -4.31
CA GLU A 125 15.14 -1.16 -5.25
C GLU A 125 14.46 -2.13 -6.22
N MET A 126 15.15 -3.18 -6.68
CA MET A 126 14.49 -4.23 -7.46
C MET A 126 13.38 -4.92 -6.67
N ALA A 127 13.62 -5.20 -5.38
CA ALA A 127 12.72 -5.95 -4.52
C ALA A 127 11.51 -5.13 -4.06
N THR A 128 11.68 -3.82 -3.85
CA THR A 128 10.64 -2.95 -3.27
C THR A 128 10.07 -1.94 -4.26
N GLY A 129 10.79 -1.64 -5.35
CA GLY A 129 10.51 -0.52 -6.23
C GLY A 129 10.90 0.84 -5.63
N GLN A 130 11.59 0.86 -4.49
CA GLN A 130 11.92 2.07 -3.72
C GLN A 130 13.38 2.03 -3.25
N LEU A 131 13.95 3.19 -2.97
CA LEU A 131 15.29 3.27 -2.35
C LEU A 131 15.18 3.10 -0.82
N PRO A 132 16.26 2.65 -0.15
CA PRO A 132 16.33 2.65 1.31
C PRO A 132 16.05 4.04 1.89
N TRP A 133 15.37 4.09 3.03
CA TRP A 133 14.94 5.33 3.68
C TRP A 133 15.15 5.26 5.20
N TRP A 134 15.11 6.42 5.86
CA TRP A 134 15.33 6.59 7.30
C TRP A 134 14.27 7.52 7.90
N GLY A 135 13.94 7.35 9.19
CA GLY A 135 13.07 8.27 9.93
C GLY A 135 11.77 8.58 9.18
N GLU A 136 11.42 9.86 9.01
CA GLU A 136 10.22 10.32 8.27
C GLU A 136 10.35 10.21 6.72
N GLY A 137 10.92 9.11 6.20
CA GLY A 137 11.09 8.91 4.75
C GLY A 137 12.25 9.69 4.13
N ALA A 138 13.24 10.09 4.94
CA ALA A 138 14.45 10.75 4.46
C ALA A 138 15.28 9.82 3.58
N GLY A 139 15.95 10.38 2.55
CA GLY A 139 16.83 9.63 1.65
C GLY A 139 18.26 9.40 2.18
N ARG A 140 18.56 9.85 3.40
CA ARG A 140 19.83 9.68 4.11
C ARG A 140 19.59 9.64 5.63
N PRO A 141 20.46 8.98 6.42
CA PRO A 141 20.34 8.91 7.87
C PRO A 141 20.53 10.28 8.54
N ALA A 142 19.75 10.55 9.58
CA ALA A 142 19.87 11.76 10.39
C ALA A 142 21.09 11.67 11.31
N ASP A 143 21.26 10.55 12.00
CA ASP A 143 22.48 10.21 12.75
C ASP A 143 23.35 9.22 11.95
N PRO A 144 24.69 9.38 11.93
CA PRO A 144 25.61 8.41 11.31
C PRO A 144 25.49 6.96 11.78
N SER A 145 24.76 6.66 12.85
CA SER A 145 24.49 5.32 13.36
C SER A 145 23.08 4.79 13.03
N ASP A 146 22.19 5.61 12.47
CA ASP A 146 20.82 5.20 12.17
C ASP A 146 20.79 4.17 11.04
N PRO A 147 20.21 2.97 11.23
CA PRO A 147 20.01 2.00 10.15
C PRO A 147 18.84 2.42 9.23
N PRO A 148 18.87 2.05 7.94
CA PRO A 148 17.71 2.21 7.07
C PRO A 148 16.53 1.37 7.57
N ILE A 149 15.33 1.88 7.37
CA ILE A 149 14.10 1.19 7.75
C ILE A 149 13.80 0.12 6.70
N ILE A 150 13.80 -1.13 7.16
CA ILE A 150 13.56 -2.32 6.33
C ILE A 150 12.44 -3.12 7.00
N GLU A 151 11.25 -3.05 6.41
CA GLU A 151 10.06 -3.70 6.94
C GLU A 151 9.64 -4.90 6.09
N PRO A 152 9.18 -6.01 6.70
CA PRO A 152 8.69 -7.18 5.96
C PRO A 152 7.57 -6.86 4.95
N THR A 153 6.73 -5.86 5.28
CA THR A 153 5.62 -5.36 4.45
C THR A 153 6.07 -4.75 3.12
N SER A 154 7.34 -4.38 3.00
CA SER A 154 7.92 -3.83 1.76
C SER A 154 8.18 -4.90 0.70
N PHE A 155 8.24 -6.17 1.10
CA PHE A 155 8.60 -7.29 0.24
C PHE A 155 7.40 -8.17 -0.12
N GLU A 156 7.59 -9.12 -1.04
CA GLU A 156 6.61 -10.18 -1.30
C GLU A 156 6.54 -11.12 -0.09
N PRO A 157 5.33 -11.52 0.39
CA PRO A 157 5.18 -12.31 1.61
C PRO A 157 6.04 -13.57 1.67
N ALA A 158 6.18 -14.27 0.54
CA ALA A 158 6.93 -15.52 0.44
C ALA A 158 8.44 -15.40 0.72
N VAL A 159 9.02 -14.21 0.54
CA VAL A 159 10.45 -13.95 0.73
C VAL A 159 10.71 -12.83 1.75
N ALA A 160 9.65 -12.31 2.38
CA ALA A 160 9.72 -11.09 3.18
C ALA A 160 10.65 -11.22 4.38
N THR A 161 10.56 -12.34 5.11
CA THR A 161 11.40 -12.58 6.29
C THR A 161 12.88 -12.67 5.92
N GLN A 162 13.20 -13.44 4.88
CA GLN A 162 14.58 -13.70 4.46
C GLN A 162 15.21 -12.44 3.83
N LEU A 163 14.46 -11.72 2.98
CA LEU A 163 14.93 -10.45 2.41
C LEU A 163 15.11 -9.37 3.47
N THR A 164 14.21 -9.30 4.47
CA THR A 164 14.37 -8.35 5.60
C THR A 164 15.68 -8.60 6.32
N ALA A 165 15.98 -9.85 6.69
CA ALA A 165 17.23 -10.20 7.36
C ALA A 165 18.46 -9.93 6.48
N LEU A 166 18.40 -10.27 5.19
CA LEU A 166 19.47 -10.03 4.23
C LEU A 166 19.77 -8.53 4.12
N PHE A 167 18.76 -7.68 3.90
CA PHE A 167 18.96 -6.25 3.73
C PHE A 167 19.34 -5.53 5.02
N GLN A 168 18.87 -5.99 6.18
CA GLN A 168 19.30 -5.44 7.48
C GLN A 168 20.80 -5.61 7.69
N ARG A 169 21.36 -6.75 7.24
CA ARG A 169 22.81 -6.98 7.24
C ARG A 169 23.51 -6.22 6.12
N ALA A 170 23.00 -6.27 4.90
CA ALA A 170 23.64 -5.68 3.72
C ALA A 170 23.74 -4.16 3.79
N LEU A 171 22.75 -3.51 4.40
CA LEU A 171 22.62 -2.05 4.53
C LEU A 171 22.86 -1.57 5.97
N ALA A 172 23.60 -2.35 6.78
CA ALA A 172 23.95 -1.95 8.13
C ALA A 172 24.79 -0.65 8.14
N PRO A 173 24.59 0.26 9.13
CA PRO A 173 25.42 1.45 9.29
C PRO A 173 26.91 1.13 9.42
N ASP A 174 27.23 0.12 10.22
CA ASP A 174 28.59 -0.38 10.37
C ASP A 174 29.00 -1.25 9.18
N ALA A 175 30.00 -0.80 8.43
CA ALA A 175 30.58 -1.53 7.31
C ALA A 175 31.15 -2.91 7.72
N GLY A 176 31.62 -3.06 8.97
CA GLY A 176 32.13 -4.34 9.48
C GLY A 176 31.04 -5.38 9.75
N ALA A 177 29.79 -4.95 9.93
CA ALA A 177 28.64 -5.83 10.12
C ALA A 177 28.03 -6.34 8.78
N ARG A 178 28.40 -5.69 7.67
CA ARG A 178 27.92 -6.06 6.32
C ARG A 178 28.59 -7.34 5.83
N PHE A 179 28.19 -7.79 4.64
CA PHE A 179 28.88 -8.85 3.92
C PHE A 179 30.30 -8.43 3.55
N SER A 180 31.25 -9.34 3.72
CA SER A 180 32.69 -9.08 3.54
C SER A 180 33.15 -9.14 2.07
N SER A 181 32.35 -9.77 1.20
CA SER A 181 32.59 -9.92 -0.24
C SER A 181 31.28 -10.04 -1.03
N ALA A 182 31.35 -9.87 -2.35
CA ALA A 182 30.22 -10.12 -3.23
C ALA A 182 29.81 -11.60 -3.25
N ASP A 183 30.77 -12.51 -3.05
CA ASP A 183 30.55 -13.95 -2.94
C ASP A 183 29.69 -14.31 -1.71
N GLU A 184 30.01 -13.72 -0.54
CA GLU A 184 29.24 -13.94 0.68
C GLU A 184 27.80 -13.43 0.53
N LEU A 185 27.64 -12.26 -0.10
CA LEU A 185 26.32 -11.71 -0.42
C LEU A 185 25.56 -12.58 -1.43
N ALA A 186 26.25 -13.16 -2.42
CA ALA A 186 25.66 -14.06 -3.41
C ALA A 186 25.13 -15.36 -2.78
N VAL A 187 25.89 -15.98 -1.88
CA VAL A 187 25.44 -17.16 -1.13
C VAL A 187 24.21 -16.83 -0.28
N ALA A 188 24.23 -15.71 0.43
CA ALA A 188 23.08 -15.27 1.23
C ALA A 188 21.85 -14.97 0.35
N TRP A 189 22.05 -14.34 -0.81
CA TRP A 189 21.00 -14.04 -1.79
C TRP A 189 20.36 -15.32 -2.32
N GLN A 190 21.15 -16.32 -2.71
CA GLN A 190 20.63 -17.61 -3.16
C GLN A 190 19.86 -18.34 -2.04
N GLY A 191 20.33 -18.25 -0.80
CA GLY A 191 19.66 -18.82 0.37
C GLY A 191 18.25 -18.28 0.62
N VAL A 192 17.94 -17.04 0.20
CA VAL A 192 16.58 -16.47 0.27
C VAL A 192 15.58 -17.30 -0.54
N PHE A 193 16.00 -17.81 -1.70
CA PHE A 193 15.11 -18.49 -2.65
C PHE A 193 15.12 -20.01 -2.51
N ALA A 194 16.18 -20.60 -1.93
CA ALA A 194 16.28 -22.04 -1.68
C ALA A 194 15.15 -22.59 -0.77
N ALA A 195 14.66 -21.78 0.17
CA ALA A 195 13.55 -22.17 1.05
C ALA A 195 12.23 -22.34 0.28
N LEU A 196 12.02 -21.57 -0.79
CA LEU A 196 10.84 -21.70 -1.66
C LEU A 196 10.84 -23.05 -2.39
N ASP A 197 12.02 -23.57 -2.74
CA ASP A 197 12.14 -24.88 -3.38
C ASP A 197 11.88 -26.03 -2.38
N THR A 198 12.15 -25.80 -1.09
CA THR A 198 11.99 -26.82 -0.03
C THR A 198 10.54 -26.94 0.45
N GLU A 199 9.77 -25.84 0.47
CA GLU A 199 8.32 -25.86 0.71
C GLU A 199 7.54 -26.44 -0.49
N GLU A 200 8.12 -26.43 -1.70
CA GLU A 200 7.55 -27.00 -2.93
C GLU A 200 7.66 -28.54 -3.00
N ASP A 201 8.71 -29.16 -2.41
CA ASP A 201 8.88 -30.63 -2.34
C ASP A 201 7.92 -31.33 -1.37
N GLY A 202 7.13 -30.57 -0.60
CA GLY A 202 5.94 -31.03 0.12
C GLY A 202 4.76 -31.28 -0.83
N ALA A 203 4.96 -32.10 -1.87
CA ALA A 203 4.04 -32.29 -3.01
C ALA A 203 2.60 -32.74 -2.64
N GLY A 204 2.35 -33.16 -1.39
CA GLY A 204 1.00 -33.49 -0.90
C GLY A 204 0.08 -32.29 -0.67
N GLY A 205 0.57 -31.21 -0.05
CA GLY A 205 -0.30 -30.11 0.40
C GLY A 205 -0.73 -29.13 -0.70
N SER A 206 0.16 -28.83 -1.66
CA SER A 206 -0.15 -27.92 -2.77
C SER A 206 -1.15 -28.54 -3.76
N ALA A 207 -1.06 -29.85 -4.00
CA ALA A 207 -2.02 -30.56 -4.84
C ALA A 207 -3.41 -30.64 -4.20
N GLU A 208 -3.48 -30.98 -2.91
CA GLU A 208 -4.74 -31.07 -2.17
C GLU A 208 -5.46 -29.70 -2.08
N LEU A 209 -4.71 -28.61 -1.85
CA LEU A 209 -5.25 -27.25 -1.86
C LEU A 209 -5.78 -26.83 -3.24
N ALA A 210 -5.08 -27.20 -4.32
CA ALA A 210 -5.54 -26.94 -5.68
C ALA A 210 -6.79 -27.77 -6.03
N ASP A 211 -6.86 -29.00 -5.55
CA ASP A 211 -8.02 -29.87 -5.77
C ASP A 211 -9.24 -29.40 -4.95
N ALA A 212 -9.02 -28.80 -3.78
CA ALA A 212 -10.07 -28.20 -2.95
C ALA A 212 -10.51 -26.78 -3.40
N ALA A 213 -9.76 -26.12 -4.28
CA ALA A 213 -10.03 -24.73 -4.65
C ALA A 213 -11.37 -24.55 -5.39
N THR A 214 -12.13 -23.51 -5.06
CA THR A 214 -13.36 -23.09 -5.75
C THR A 214 -13.13 -21.79 -6.54
N LEU A 215 -14.09 -21.35 -7.36
CA LEU A 215 -13.98 -20.10 -8.13
C LEU A 215 -13.70 -18.86 -7.26
N ASP A 216 -14.19 -18.85 -6.01
CA ASP A 216 -13.98 -17.75 -5.06
C ASP A 216 -12.72 -17.91 -4.21
N THR A 217 -12.00 -19.03 -4.34
CA THR A 217 -10.80 -19.29 -3.55
C THR A 217 -9.73 -18.25 -3.88
N PRO A 218 -9.20 -17.52 -2.87
CA PRO A 218 -8.08 -16.62 -3.07
C PRO A 218 -6.88 -17.38 -3.63
N LEU A 219 -6.18 -16.80 -4.61
CA LEU A 219 -5.07 -17.48 -5.30
C LEU A 219 -3.95 -17.90 -4.35
N GLU A 220 -3.74 -17.15 -3.27
CA GLU A 220 -2.81 -17.46 -2.17
C GLU A 220 -3.11 -18.80 -1.48
N ARG A 221 -4.37 -19.25 -1.53
CA ARG A 221 -4.85 -20.50 -0.92
C ARG A 221 -5.23 -21.55 -1.97
N ALA A 222 -4.93 -21.29 -3.24
CA ALA A 222 -5.31 -22.16 -4.33
C ALA A 222 -4.27 -23.24 -4.64
N GLY A 223 -3.18 -23.38 -3.87
CA GLY A 223 -2.15 -24.38 -4.18
C GLY A 223 -1.32 -24.06 -5.43
N LEU A 224 -1.11 -22.76 -5.69
CA LEU A 224 -0.05 -22.28 -6.58
C LEU A 224 1.24 -22.11 -5.78
N SER A 225 2.38 -22.41 -6.40
CA SER A 225 3.69 -22.07 -5.84
C SER A 225 3.80 -20.55 -5.61
N ALA A 226 4.62 -20.15 -4.65
CA ALA A 226 4.89 -18.74 -4.36
C ALA A 226 5.35 -17.97 -5.61
N ARG A 227 6.13 -18.63 -6.49
CA ARG A 227 6.61 -18.06 -7.75
C ARG A 227 5.50 -17.94 -8.80
N ALA A 228 4.61 -18.92 -8.91
CA ALA A 228 3.43 -18.83 -9.77
C ALA A 228 2.47 -17.73 -9.29
N LEU A 229 2.25 -17.63 -7.98
CA LEU A 229 1.38 -16.63 -7.36
C LEU A 229 1.90 -15.20 -7.58
N SER A 230 3.21 -14.96 -7.36
CA SER A 230 3.87 -13.67 -7.63
C SER A 230 3.76 -13.24 -9.10
N ALA A 231 3.72 -14.19 -10.03
CA ALA A 231 3.54 -13.90 -11.45
C ALA A 231 2.08 -13.56 -11.80
N VAL A 232 1.14 -14.31 -11.24
CA VAL A 232 -0.29 -14.14 -11.50
C VAL A 232 -0.85 -12.87 -10.85
N SER A 233 -0.29 -12.40 -9.74
CA SER A 233 -0.70 -11.13 -9.10
C SER A 233 -0.60 -9.93 -10.05
N ARG A 234 0.29 -9.98 -11.06
CA ARG A 234 0.42 -8.95 -12.11
C ARG A 234 -0.76 -8.87 -13.07
N LEU A 235 -1.63 -9.88 -13.10
CA LEU A 235 -2.82 -9.92 -13.95
C LEU A 235 -4.04 -9.26 -13.30
N ASP A 236 -3.88 -8.67 -12.11
CA ASP A 236 -4.97 -8.00 -11.35
C ASP A 236 -6.11 -8.97 -11.01
N VAL A 237 -5.76 -10.23 -10.76
CA VAL A 237 -6.69 -11.31 -10.39
C VAL A 237 -6.41 -11.77 -8.96
N ALA A 238 -7.48 -11.95 -8.18
CA ALA A 238 -7.41 -12.30 -6.77
C ALA A 238 -7.93 -13.71 -6.47
N THR A 239 -8.79 -14.26 -7.34
CA THR A 239 -9.42 -15.58 -7.15
C THR A 239 -9.18 -16.52 -8.31
N VAL A 240 -9.36 -17.82 -8.08
CA VAL A 240 -9.29 -18.86 -9.12
C VAL A 240 -10.24 -18.57 -10.27
N GLY A 241 -11.47 -18.15 -10.00
CA GLY A 241 -12.47 -17.82 -11.02
C GLY A 241 -12.04 -16.66 -11.92
N GLN A 242 -11.46 -15.60 -11.32
CA GLN A 242 -10.90 -14.49 -12.09
C GLN A 242 -9.73 -14.95 -12.96
N LEU A 243 -8.85 -15.81 -12.42
CA LEU A 243 -7.73 -16.39 -13.16
C LEU A 243 -8.20 -17.27 -14.33
N LEU A 244 -9.27 -18.06 -14.15
CA LEU A 244 -9.84 -18.88 -15.21
C LEU A 244 -10.39 -18.04 -16.38
N GLY A 245 -10.91 -16.85 -16.08
CA GLY A 245 -11.36 -15.86 -17.06
C GLY A 245 -10.23 -15.16 -17.81
N VAL A 246 -8.97 -15.32 -17.39
CA VAL A 246 -7.82 -14.73 -18.08
C VAL A 246 -7.54 -15.51 -19.37
N HIS A 247 -7.50 -14.78 -20.49
CA HIS A 247 -7.15 -15.36 -21.79
C HIS A 247 -5.72 -15.96 -21.75
N PRO A 248 -5.49 -17.19 -22.24
CA PRO A 248 -4.18 -17.86 -22.18
C PRO A 248 -3.00 -17.04 -22.71
N THR A 249 -3.23 -16.21 -23.72
CA THR A 249 -2.22 -15.28 -24.27
C THR A 249 -1.70 -14.29 -23.22
N ARG A 250 -2.54 -13.83 -22.28
CA ARG A 250 -2.11 -12.92 -21.21
C ARG A 250 -1.17 -13.62 -20.22
N ILE A 251 -1.46 -14.87 -19.89
CA ILE A 251 -0.60 -15.71 -19.03
C ILE A 251 0.74 -15.98 -19.73
N ASN A 252 0.69 -16.30 -21.03
CA ASN A 252 1.89 -16.51 -21.84
C ASN A 252 2.73 -15.24 -22.00
N SER A 253 2.09 -14.07 -21.97
CA SER A 253 2.75 -12.77 -22.08
C SER A 253 3.35 -12.25 -20.77
N ILE A 254 3.18 -12.95 -19.64
CA ILE A 254 3.83 -12.59 -18.37
C ILE A 254 5.34 -12.72 -18.55
N ARG A 255 6.02 -11.56 -18.63
CA ARG A 255 7.47 -11.46 -18.81
C ARG A 255 8.18 -11.87 -17.53
N GLY A 256 9.23 -12.68 -17.66
CA GLY A 256 10.03 -13.17 -16.51
C GLY A 256 9.47 -14.43 -15.83
N LEU A 257 8.34 -14.97 -16.31
CA LEU A 257 7.82 -16.25 -15.82
C LEU A 257 8.62 -17.42 -16.44
N GLY A 258 9.25 -18.25 -15.61
CA GLY A 258 9.95 -19.46 -16.03
C GLY A 258 9.01 -20.49 -16.68
N GLU A 259 9.54 -21.36 -17.54
CA GLU A 259 8.74 -22.37 -18.26
C GLU A 259 8.09 -23.39 -17.32
N THR A 260 8.76 -23.73 -16.22
CA THR A 260 8.23 -24.62 -15.17
C THR A 260 6.97 -24.05 -14.54
N TYR A 261 7.02 -22.80 -14.03
CA TYR A 261 5.89 -22.14 -13.39
C TYR A 261 4.77 -21.78 -14.37
N ARG A 262 5.12 -21.49 -15.63
CA ARG A 262 4.12 -21.34 -16.70
C ARG A 262 3.34 -22.64 -16.90
N LYS A 263 4.03 -23.78 -16.97
CA LYS A 263 3.40 -25.11 -17.07
C LYS A 263 2.58 -25.43 -15.83
N GLU A 264 3.04 -25.04 -14.64
CA GLU A 264 2.29 -25.18 -13.39
C GLU A 264 0.96 -24.39 -13.46
N ILE A 265 1.02 -23.08 -13.73
CA ILE A 265 -0.18 -22.22 -13.84
C ILE A 265 -1.13 -22.79 -14.89
N GLN A 266 -0.62 -23.20 -16.06
CA GLN A 266 -1.44 -23.80 -17.11
C GLN A 266 -2.00 -25.18 -16.73
N ALA A 267 -1.27 -25.98 -15.96
CA ALA A 267 -1.75 -27.28 -15.46
C ALA A 267 -2.86 -27.06 -14.42
N ARG A 268 -2.67 -26.15 -13.46
CA ARG A 268 -3.67 -25.76 -12.47
C ARG A 268 -4.91 -25.17 -13.12
N ILE A 269 -4.76 -24.26 -14.07
CA ILE A 269 -5.88 -23.71 -14.86
C ILE A 269 -6.60 -24.80 -15.65
N ARG A 270 -5.89 -25.75 -16.26
CA ARG A 270 -6.53 -26.88 -16.95
C ARG A 270 -7.29 -27.78 -15.97
N GLY A 271 -6.70 -28.11 -14.83
CA GLY A 271 -7.36 -28.89 -13.77
C GLY A 271 -8.61 -28.19 -13.23
N TRP A 272 -8.49 -26.90 -12.90
CA TRP A 272 -9.62 -26.07 -12.48
C TRP A 272 -10.63 -25.86 -13.59
N ARG A 273 -10.26 -25.69 -14.86
CA ARG A 273 -11.24 -25.60 -15.95
C ARG A 273 -12.00 -26.90 -16.15
N SER A 274 -11.30 -28.03 -16.07
CA SER A 274 -11.93 -29.34 -16.16
C SER A 274 -12.88 -29.60 -14.97
N ARG A 275 -12.52 -29.13 -13.78
CA ARG A 275 -13.33 -29.32 -12.57
C ARG A 275 -14.43 -28.27 -12.38
N LEU A 276 -14.20 -27.03 -12.83
CA LEU A 276 -15.02 -25.85 -12.52
C LEU A 276 -15.71 -25.20 -13.74
N SER A 277 -15.36 -25.55 -14.98
CA SER A 277 -15.90 -24.87 -16.19
C SER A 277 -16.51 -25.77 -17.28
N GLY A 278 -16.69 -27.06 -17.05
CA GLY A 278 -17.38 -27.89 -18.05
C GLY A 278 -17.79 -29.25 -17.53
N ALA A 279 -19.09 -29.40 -17.27
CA ALA A 279 -19.75 -30.67 -17.54
C ALA A 279 -19.92 -30.78 -19.06
N GLU A 280 -19.16 -31.66 -19.70
CA GLU A 280 -19.60 -32.39 -20.88
C GLU A 280 -18.80 -33.69 -21.00
N GLU A 281 -18.96 -34.58 -20.02
CA GLU A 281 -19.22 -36.00 -20.25
C GLU A 281 -19.56 -36.68 -18.91
N VAL A 282 -20.47 -37.65 -18.99
CA VAL A 282 -21.23 -38.26 -17.90
C VAL A 282 -20.33 -38.92 -16.83
N ALA A 283 -20.44 -38.47 -15.58
CA ALA A 283 -20.17 -39.28 -14.40
C ALA A 283 -21.08 -38.84 -13.24
N THR A 284 -21.76 -39.81 -12.65
CA THR A 284 -23.02 -39.73 -11.88
C THR A 284 -22.89 -39.28 -10.42
N ASP A 285 -21.95 -38.41 -10.05
CA ASP A 285 -21.71 -38.12 -8.62
C ASP A 285 -21.42 -36.65 -8.24
N GLN A 286 -21.69 -35.68 -9.12
CA GLN A 286 -21.62 -34.27 -8.74
C GLN A 286 -22.97 -33.76 -8.19
N PRO A 287 -22.99 -33.06 -7.03
CA PRO A 287 -24.19 -32.48 -6.48
C PRO A 287 -24.78 -31.44 -7.44
N MET A 288 -26.09 -31.52 -7.62
CA MET A 288 -26.82 -30.69 -8.56
C MET A 288 -26.74 -29.20 -8.18
N GLY A 289 -26.49 -28.33 -9.16
CA GLY A 289 -26.35 -26.87 -8.95
C GLY A 289 -27.59 -26.20 -8.35
N THR A 290 -27.36 -25.11 -7.60
CA THR A 290 -28.35 -24.45 -6.74
C THR A 290 -29.65 -24.11 -7.48
N GLU A 291 -29.56 -23.44 -8.63
CA GLU A 291 -30.71 -22.98 -9.41
C GLU A 291 -31.54 -24.13 -9.94
N ARG A 292 -30.86 -25.23 -10.31
CA ARG A 292 -31.52 -26.43 -10.82
C ARG A 292 -32.32 -27.12 -9.71
N LEU A 293 -31.79 -27.17 -8.49
CA LEU A 293 -32.52 -27.70 -7.34
C LEU A 293 -33.70 -26.83 -6.95
N VAL A 294 -33.53 -25.51 -6.88
CA VAL A 294 -34.65 -24.59 -6.62
C VAL A 294 -35.73 -24.72 -7.69
N SER A 295 -35.34 -24.81 -8.96
CA SER A 295 -36.29 -25.05 -10.06
C SER A 295 -37.01 -26.39 -9.95
N LEU A 296 -36.31 -27.46 -9.50
CA LEU A 296 -36.94 -28.76 -9.26
C LEU A 296 -37.91 -28.72 -8.08
N LEU A 297 -37.55 -28.06 -6.97
CA LEU A 297 -38.39 -27.87 -5.79
C LEU A 297 -39.72 -27.21 -6.18
N LEU A 298 -39.65 -26.11 -6.94
CA LEU A 298 -40.82 -25.36 -7.40
C LEU A 298 -41.61 -26.12 -8.48
N GLY A 299 -40.91 -26.75 -9.42
CA GLY A 299 -41.53 -27.49 -10.52
C GLY A 299 -42.37 -28.70 -10.10
N GLN A 300 -42.27 -29.15 -8.84
CA GLN A 300 -43.15 -30.19 -8.29
C GLN A 300 -44.50 -29.66 -7.77
N LEU A 301 -44.62 -28.36 -7.57
CA LEU A 301 -45.80 -27.69 -7.02
C LEU A 301 -46.68 -27.14 -8.15
N LYS A 302 -47.96 -26.86 -7.86
CA LYS A 302 -48.91 -26.37 -8.89
C LYS A 302 -49.72 -25.19 -8.39
N GLY A 303 -49.96 -24.22 -9.28
CA GLY A 303 -50.94 -23.15 -9.09
C GLY A 303 -50.70 -22.32 -7.84
N ALA A 304 -51.73 -22.19 -6.99
CA ALA A 304 -51.68 -21.34 -5.79
C ALA A 304 -50.67 -21.80 -4.73
N GLU A 305 -50.38 -23.10 -4.63
CA GLU A 305 -49.37 -23.63 -3.70
C GLU A 305 -47.97 -23.17 -4.08
N GLN A 306 -47.65 -23.18 -5.37
CA GLN A 306 -46.36 -22.73 -5.87
C GLN A 306 -46.11 -21.27 -5.51
N THR A 307 -47.09 -20.39 -5.71
CA THR A 307 -46.96 -18.95 -5.35
C THR A 307 -46.74 -18.73 -3.86
N VAL A 308 -47.41 -19.51 -3.00
CA VAL A 308 -47.22 -19.43 -1.54
C VAL A 308 -45.79 -19.85 -1.16
N ILE A 309 -45.29 -20.94 -1.75
CA ILE A 309 -43.94 -21.44 -1.47
C ILE A 309 -42.86 -20.53 -2.06
N GLU A 310 -43.02 -20.03 -3.29
CA GLU A 310 -42.10 -19.06 -3.90
C GLU A 310 -41.89 -17.83 -3.00
N ARG A 311 -42.97 -17.32 -2.42
CA ARG A 311 -42.88 -16.20 -1.47
C ARG A 311 -42.21 -16.60 -0.17
N LEU A 312 -42.58 -17.74 0.41
CA LEU A 312 -41.99 -18.22 1.67
C LEU A 312 -40.48 -18.50 1.56
N LEU A 313 -40.03 -18.97 0.40
CA LEU A 313 -38.61 -19.19 0.09
C LEU A 313 -37.84 -17.89 -0.18
N GLY A 314 -38.52 -16.72 -0.20
CA GLY A 314 -37.89 -15.43 -0.46
C GLY A 314 -37.53 -15.20 -1.93
N LEU A 315 -38.14 -15.94 -2.86
CA LEU A 315 -37.90 -15.82 -4.30
C LEU A 315 -38.72 -14.70 -4.95
N SER A 316 -39.73 -14.16 -4.24
CA SER A 316 -40.52 -13.03 -4.72
C SER A 316 -39.70 -11.74 -4.71
N GLY A 317 -39.80 -10.94 -5.77
CA GLY A 317 -39.00 -9.72 -5.95
C GLY A 317 -39.27 -8.58 -4.94
N ASP A 318 -40.30 -8.71 -4.11
CA ASP A 318 -40.62 -7.79 -3.02
C ASP A 318 -40.04 -8.22 -1.65
N VAL A 319 -39.32 -9.35 -1.60
CA VAL A 319 -38.59 -9.82 -0.42
C VAL A 319 -37.10 -9.51 -0.61
N GLU A 320 -36.45 -9.00 0.45
CA GLU A 320 -35.01 -8.73 0.41
C GLU A 320 -34.20 -10.02 0.20
N ALA A 321 -33.11 -9.94 -0.56
CA ALA A 321 -32.31 -11.12 -0.88
C ALA A 321 -31.71 -11.75 0.39
N GLY A 322 -31.99 -13.03 0.63
CA GLY A 322 -31.52 -13.75 1.80
C GLY A 322 -32.44 -13.69 3.02
N GLU A 323 -33.55 -12.94 2.94
CA GLU A 323 -34.53 -12.86 4.02
C GLU A 323 -35.47 -14.08 4.04
N TRP A 324 -35.89 -14.50 5.24
CA TRP A 324 -36.83 -15.60 5.45
C TRP A 324 -38.18 -15.08 5.99
N PRO A 325 -39.17 -14.84 5.11
CA PRO A 325 -40.49 -14.40 5.52
C PRO A 325 -41.11 -15.32 6.59
N ALA A 326 -41.84 -14.75 7.55
CA ALA A 326 -42.65 -15.57 8.45
C ALA A 326 -43.89 -16.08 7.73
N THR A 327 -44.45 -17.20 8.19
CA THR A 327 -45.74 -17.70 7.70
C THR A 327 -46.84 -16.64 7.87
N GLY A 328 -46.74 -15.81 8.92
CA GLY A 328 -47.60 -14.65 9.14
C GLY A 328 -47.51 -13.58 8.06
N ASP A 329 -46.30 -13.20 7.67
CA ASP A 329 -46.05 -12.15 6.67
C ASP A 329 -46.48 -12.61 5.27
N THR A 330 -46.17 -13.87 4.94
CA THR A 330 -46.62 -14.52 3.71
C THR A 330 -48.15 -14.58 3.64
N ALA A 331 -48.81 -14.96 4.74
CA ALA A 331 -50.27 -15.03 4.82
C ALA A 331 -50.91 -13.64 4.62
N GLN A 332 -50.39 -12.62 5.32
CA GLN A 332 -50.89 -11.25 5.20
C GLN A 332 -50.74 -10.71 3.78
N SER A 333 -49.57 -10.89 3.16
CA SER A 333 -49.31 -10.37 1.82
C SER A 333 -50.14 -11.05 0.72
N LEU A 334 -50.47 -12.33 0.88
CA LEU A 334 -51.26 -13.08 -0.09
C LEU A 334 -52.77 -13.03 0.20
N GLY A 335 -53.20 -12.33 1.26
CA GLY A 335 -54.60 -12.26 1.67
C GLY A 335 -55.16 -13.62 2.12
N MET A 336 -54.33 -14.46 2.74
CA MET A 336 -54.65 -15.82 3.18
C MET A 336 -54.55 -15.96 4.70
N THR A 337 -55.06 -17.06 5.25
CA THR A 337 -54.87 -17.40 6.68
C THR A 337 -53.51 -18.08 6.90
N ARG A 338 -52.94 -17.94 8.11
CA ARG A 338 -51.68 -18.61 8.48
C ARG A 338 -51.77 -20.13 8.31
N ASP A 339 -52.90 -20.73 8.67
CA ASP A 339 -53.13 -22.17 8.52
C ASP A 339 -53.07 -22.64 7.06
N ARG A 340 -53.54 -21.83 6.11
CA ARG A 340 -53.42 -22.16 4.68
C ARG A 340 -51.98 -22.14 4.20
N VAL A 341 -51.17 -21.21 4.71
CA VAL A 341 -49.72 -21.17 4.39
C VAL A 341 -49.03 -22.39 4.99
N THR A 342 -49.26 -22.71 6.27
CA THR A 342 -48.70 -23.91 6.92
C THR A 342 -49.08 -25.19 6.16
N HIS A 343 -50.35 -25.33 5.77
CA HIS A 343 -50.82 -26.47 4.99
C HIS A 343 -50.11 -26.60 3.64
N ALA A 344 -49.85 -25.48 2.94
CA ALA A 344 -49.10 -25.49 1.70
C ALA A 344 -47.65 -25.95 1.89
N VAL A 345 -47.00 -25.57 3.01
CA VAL A 345 -45.65 -26.04 3.35
C VAL A 345 -45.65 -27.53 3.64
N ASP A 346 -46.60 -28.03 4.42
CA ASP A 346 -46.71 -29.46 4.74
C ASP A 346 -46.89 -30.31 3.48
N GLN A 347 -47.74 -29.84 2.56
CA GLN A 347 -47.91 -30.48 1.26
C GLN A 347 -46.63 -30.43 0.42
N ALA A 348 -45.95 -29.28 0.36
CA ALA A 348 -44.69 -29.14 -0.38
C ALA A 348 -43.62 -30.10 0.14
N VAL A 349 -43.41 -30.16 1.45
CA VAL A 349 -42.44 -31.08 2.08
C VAL A 349 -42.81 -32.55 1.82
N THR A 350 -44.10 -32.90 1.86
CA THR A 350 -44.57 -34.25 1.52
C THR A 350 -44.25 -34.62 0.06
N VAL A 351 -44.47 -33.69 -0.87
CA VAL A 351 -44.15 -33.88 -2.30
C VAL A 351 -42.64 -34.01 -2.50
N TRP A 352 -41.86 -33.16 -1.83
CA TRP A 352 -40.41 -33.17 -1.89
C TRP A 352 -39.82 -34.47 -1.35
N ALA A 353 -40.30 -34.97 -0.21
CA ALA A 353 -39.90 -36.25 0.38
C ALA A 353 -40.17 -37.42 -0.57
N LYS A 354 -41.27 -37.36 -1.34
CA LYS A 354 -41.61 -38.42 -2.29
C LYS A 354 -40.77 -38.39 -3.57
N LYS A 355 -40.40 -37.20 -4.06
CA LYS A 355 -39.90 -37.02 -5.43
C LYS A 355 -38.44 -36.60 -5.55
N ILE A 356 -37.89 -35.94 -4.53
CA ILE A 356 -36.55 -35.33 -4.56
C ILE A 356 -35.82 -35.48 -3.22
N SER A 357 -36.21 -36.44 -2.36
CA SER A 357 -35.53 -36.69 -1.07
C SER A 357 -34.01 -36.76 -1.18
N PRO A 358 -33.41 -37.56 -2.08
CA PRO A 358 -31.95 -37.70 -2.12
C PRO A 358 -31.22 -36.37 -2.36
N ALA A 359 -31.87 -35.47 -3.11
CA ALA A 359 -31.31 -34.16 -3.41
C ALA A 359 -31.38 -33.22 -2.19
N ILE A 360 -32.47 -33.26 -1.41
CA ILE A 360 -32.62 -32.45 -0.19
C ILE A 360 -31.78 -33.04 0.96
N ASP A 361 -31.71 -34.37 1.07
CA ASP A 361 -30.85 -35.09 2.01
C ASP A 361 -29.39 -34.67 1.82
N SER A 362 -28.92 -34.62 0.56
CA SER A 362 -27.58 -34.12 0.22
C SER A 362 -27.37 -32.67 0.66
N VAL A 363 -28.37 -31.79 0.54
CA VAL A 363 -28.26 -30.40 1.02
C VAL A 363 -28.16 -30.36 2.54
N LEU A 364 -28.93 -31.20 3.24
CA LEU A 364 -28.91 -31.26 4.70
C LEU A 364 -27.59 -31.79 5.23
N THR A 365 -27.01 -32.83 4.62
CA THR A 365 -25.67 -33.31 4.98
C THR A 365 -24.60 -32.22 4.82
N GLU A 366 -24.67 -31.44 3.74
CA GLU A 366 -23.76 -30.31 3.50
C GLU A 366 -23.94 -29.20 4.54
N VAL A 367 -25.18 -28.86 4.88
CA VAL A 367 -25.53 -27.88 5.92
C VAL A 367 -25.02 -28.33 7.28
N ASP A 368 -25.24 -29.59 7.65
CA ASP A 368 -24.77 -30.15 8.92
C ASP A 368 -23.25 -30.11 9.01
N THR A 369 -22.55 -30.53 7.94
CA THR A 369 -21.09 -30.46 7.84
C THR A 369 -20.57 -29.03 7.95
N LEU A 370 -21.22 -28.08 7.29
CA LEU A 370 -20.84 -26.66 7.32
C LEU A 370 -21.02 -26.08 8.73
N LEU A 371 -22.13 -26.39 9.39
CA LEU A 371 -22.38 -25.95 10.76
C LEU A 371 -21.36 -26.57 11.72
N ALA A 372 -21.11 -27.88 11.65
CA ALA A 372 -20.15 -28.57 12.51
C ALA A 372 -18.75 -27.94 12.46
N ARG A 373 -18.26 -27.62 11.24
CA ARG A 373 -16.96 -26.97 11.03
C ARG A 373 -16.90 -25.51 11.49
N ASN A 374 -18.04 -24.84 11.61
CA ASN A 374 -18.14 -23.42 11.97
C ASN A 374 -18.76 -23.22 13.36
N GLY A 375 -18.42 -24.10 14.31
CA GLY A 375 -18.78 -23.93 15.72
C GLY A 375 -20.23 -24.31 16.05
N ARG A 376 -20.89 -25.03 15.13
CA ARG A 376 -22.27 -25.52 15.20
C ARG A 376 -23.36 -24.45 15.14
N VAL A 377 -23.00 -23.21 14.78
CA VAL A 377 -23.93 -22.09 14.67
C VAL A 377 -23.49 -21.08 13.61
N MET A 378 -24.41 -20.62 12.76
CA MET A 378 -24.13 -19.64 11.71
C MET A 378 -25.34 -18.73 11.45
N ALA A 379 -25.07 -17.51 10.97
CA ALA A 379 -26.11 -16.68 10.37
C ALA A 379 -26.65 -17.32 9.08
N VAL A 380 -27.96 -17.21 8.83
CA VAL A 380 -28.64 -17.80 7.66
C VAL A 380 -28.02 -17.35 6.34
N SER A 381 -27.67 -16.08 6.21
CA SER A 381 -27.06 -15.50 5.00
C SER A 381 -25.65 -16.05 4.75
N SER A 382 -24.85 -16.20 5.82
CA SER A 382 -23.52 -16.82 5.75
C SER A 382 -23.60 -18.29 5.37
N LEU A 383 -24.53 -19.05 5.96
CA LEU A 383 -24.74 -20.46 5.66
C LEU A 383 -25.27 -20.66 4.24
N ALA A 384 -26.21 -19.82 3.78
CA ALA A 384 -26.72 -19.85 2.42
C ALA A 384 -25.60 -19.63 1.38
N ASN A 385 -24.72 -18.65 1.62
CA ASN A 385 -23.56 -18.42 0.76
C ASN A 385 -22.59 -19.63 0.76
N ALA A 386 -22.37 -20.26 1.92
CA ALA A 386 -21.51 -21.44 2.02
C ALA A 386 -22.09 -22.66 1.27
N VAL A 387 -23.40 -22.88 1.35
CA VAL A 387 -24.10 -23.94 0.60
C VAL A 387 -23.99 -23.69 -0.91
N VAL A 388 -24.23 -22.45 -1.35
CA VAL A 388 -24.07 -22.08 -2.76
C VAL A 388 -22.62 -22.26 -3.24
N ALA A 389 -21.63 -21.95 -2.40
CA ALA A 389 -20.22 -22.13 -2.73
C ALA A 389 -19.84 -23.61 -2.92
N GLN A 390 -20.46 -24.54 -2.20
CA GLN A 390 -20.24 -25.99 -2.37
C GLN A 390 -20.93 -26.55 -3.63
N ARG A 391 -22.11 -26.06 -3.98
CA ARG A 391 -22.90 -26.56 -5.13
C ARG A 391 -22.66 -25.83 -6.44
N GLY A 392 -22.12 -24.62 -6.39
CA GLY A 392 -22.01 -23.71 -7.51
C GLY A 392 -23.31 -22.96 -7.83
N SER A 393 -23.14 -21.81 -8.49
CA SER A 393 -24.21 -20.97 -9.01
C SER A 393 -23.70 -20.23 -10.26
N LEU A 394 -24.59 -20.03 -11.23
CA LEU A 394 -24.33 -19.22 -12.42
C LEU A 394 -24.74 -17.76 -12.25
N LEU A 395 -25.31 -17.43 -11.08
CA LEU A 395 -25.83 -16.12 -10.74
C LEU A 395 -24.82 -15.39 -9.85
N ASP A 396 -24.86 -14.06 -9.90
CA ASP A 396 -23.97 -13.20 -9.12
C ASP A 396 -24.78 -12.30 -8.17
N GLY A 397 -24.11 -11.80 -7.12
CA GLY A 397 -24.67 -10.79 -6.22
C GLY A 397 -25.89 -11.25 -5.42
N GLU A 398 -26.91 -10.39 -5.36
CA GLU A 398 -28.13 -10.61 -4.56
C GLU A 398 -28.98 -11.79 -5.07
N GLU A 399 -28.99 -12.05 -6.37
CA GLU A 399 -29.78 -13.15 -6.94
C GLU A 399 -29.21 -14.51 -6.52
N ARG A 400 -27.88 -14.62 -6.48
CA ARG A 400 -27.17 -15.81 -5.96
C ARG A 400 -27.53 -16.07 -4.49
N LEU A 401 -27.51 -15.03 -3.67
CA LEU A 401 -27.90 -15.13 -2.24
C LEU A 401 -29.36 -15.54 -2.10
N ARG A 402 -30.25 -15.00 -2.94
CA ARG A 402 -31.68 -15.34 -2.95
C ARG A 402 -31.90 -16.83 -3.24
N GLN A 403 -31.25 -17.37 -4.26
CA GLN A 403 -31.34 -18.80 -4.60
C GLN A 403 -30.77 -19.69 -3.48
N GLY A 404 -29.62 -19.32 -2.91
CA GLY A 404 -29.03 -20.03 -1.78
C GLY A 404 -29.91 -20.06 -0.55
N ALA A 405 -30.48 -18.91 -0.18
CA ALA A 405 -31.36 -18.79 0.97
C ALA A 405 -32.68 -19.54 0.76
N ALA A 406 -33.21 -19.57 -0.45
CA ALA A 406 -34.37 -20.36 -0.84
C ALA A 406 -34.10 -21.87 -0.68
N LEU A 407 -32.95 -22.34 -1.18
CA LEU A 407 -32.57 -23.75 -1.04
C LEU A 407 -32.40 -24.14 0.44
N LEU A 408 -31.69 -23.31 1.21
CA LEU A 408 -31.51 -23.53 2.65
C LEU A 408 -32.84 -23.50 3.40
N ARG A 409 -33.77 -22.61 3.02
CA ARG A 409 -35.10 -22.54 3.61
C ARG A 409 -35.89 -23.81 3.35
N ALA A 410 -35.86 -24.32 2.12
CA ALA A 410 -36.53 -25.57 1.77
C ALA A 410 -35.94 -26.77 2.54
N ALA A 411 -34.61 -26.85 2.65
CA ALA A 411 -33.94 -27.87 3.44
C ALA A 411 -34.32 -27.79 4.93
N TYR A 412 -34.34 -26.59 5.51
CA TYR A 412 -34.78 -26.39 6.89
C TYR A 412 -36.24 -26.81 7.12
N GLU A 413 -37.17 -26.44 6.24
CA GLU A 413 -38.59 -26.84 6.37
C GLU A 413 -38.79 -28.36 6.22
N PHE A 414 -37.90 -29.02 5.47
CA PHE A 414 -37.83 -30.46 5.36
C PHE A 414 -37.32 -31.10 6.66
N ASP A 415 -36.19 -30.63 7.19
CA ASP A 415 -35.60 -31.11 8.44
C ASP A 415 -36.54 -30.93 9.64
N ALA A 416 -37.18 -29.76 9.76
CA ALA A 416 -38.10 -29.44 10.85
C ALA A 416 -39.32 -30.38 10.95
N ARG A 417 -39.61 -31.16 9.89
CA ARG A 417 -40.71 -32.14 9.84
C ARG A 417 -40.23 -33.59 9.94
N ARG A 418 -38.93 -33.82 10.11
CA ARG A 418 -38.38 -35.14 10.40
C ARG A 418 -38.74 -35.57 11.82
N PRO A 419 -38.78 -36.88 12.11
CA PRO A 419 -38.93 -37.37 13.47
C PRO A 419 -37.85 -36.84 14.42
N GLU A 420 -36.62 -36.74 13.90
CA GLU A 420 -35.43 -36.25 14.61
C GLU A 420 -34.80 -35.13 13.78
N PRO A 421 -35.25 -33.87 13.96
CA PRO A 421 -34.64 -32.72 13.28
C PRO A 421 -33.22 -32.50 13.80
N THR A 422 -32.30 -32.11 12.93
CA THR A 422 -30.92 -31.77 13.31
C THR A 422 -30.72 -30.27 13.51
N LEU A 423 -31.59 -29.44 12.93
CA LEU A 423 -31.45 -27.98 12.89
C LEU A 423 -32.39 -27.27 13.85
N GLU A 424 -31.93 -26.14 14.37
CA GLU A 424 -32.74 -25.19 15.13
C GLU A 424 -32.53 -23.77 14.61
N LEU A 425 -33.64 -23.05 14.38
CA LEU A 425 -33.64 -21.68 13.87
C LEU A 425 -34.07 -20.72 14.98
N ARG A 426 -33.23 -19.72 15.25
CA ARG A 426 -33.58 -18.55 16.06
C ARG A 426 -33.74 -17.34 15.15
N ARG A 427 -34.95 -16.77 15.12
CA ARG A 427 -35.21 -15.55 14.35
C ARG A 427 -34.58 -14.33 15.03
N GLY A 428 -33.97 -13.47 14.24
CA GLY A 428 -33.40 -12.21 14.71
C GLY A 428 -34.50 -11.24 15.15
N ILE A 429 -34.18 -10.34 16.08
CA ILE A 429 -35.05 -9.23 16.49
C ILE A 429 -34.61 -7.95 15.77
N GLY A 430 -35.55 -7.26 15.12
CA GLY A 430 -35.27 -6.03 14.37
C GLY A 430 -34.48 -6.32 13.09
N LYS A 431 -33.31 -5.71 12.94
CA LYS A 431 -32.42 -5.88 11.77
C LYS A 431 -31.37 -6.99 11.94
N ARG A 432 -31.35 -7.71 13.06
CA ARG A 432 -30.37 -8.80 13.28
C ARG A 432 -30.68 -9.98 12.37
N ALA A 433 -29.63 -10.64 11.90
CA ALA A 433 -29.75 -11.82 11.07
C ALA A 433 -30.40 -12.99 11.84
N ASN A 434 -31.12 -13.84 11.11
CA ASN A 434 -31.55 -15.14 11.62
C ASN A 434 -30.34 -16.06 11.82
N VAL A 435 -30.37 -16.90 12.84
CA VAL A 435 -29.27 -17.80 13.20
C VAL A 435 -29.78 -19.24 13.20
N ILE A 436 -29.00 -20.16 12.64
CA ILE A 436 -29.26 -21.60 12.65
C ILE A 436 -28.14 -22.29 13.42
N ALA A 437 -28.50 -23.24 14.28
CA ALA A 437 -27.58 -24.09 15.00
C ALA A 437 -27.93 -25.58 14.83
N LEU A 438 -26.92 -26.44 15.03
CA LEU A 438 -27.13 -27.88 15.18
C LEU A 438 -27.60 -28.19 16.60
N ARG A 439 -28.63 -29.01 16.72
CA ARG A 439 -29.12 -29.59 17.99
C ARG A 439 -28.06 -30.46 18.65
N GLU A 440 -28.08 -30.61 19.98
CA GLU A 440 -27.07 -31.40 20.69
C GLU A 440 -27.01 -32.88 20.26
N THR A 441 -28.12 -33.41 19.72
CA THR A 441 -28.23 -34.80 19.25
C THR A 441 -27.61 -35.04 17.87
N ALA A 442 -27.26 -34.00 17.11
CA ALA A 442 -26.71 -34.13 15.77
C ALA A 442 -25.17 -34.25 15.83
N ASP A 443 -24.58 -35.35 15.36
CA ASP A 443 -23.12 -35.54 15.31
C ASP A 443 -22.70 -35.99 13.90
N PRO A 444 -22.69 -35.07 12.92
CA PRO A 444 -22.42 -35.42 11.52
C PRO A 444 -21.01 -35.96 11.29
N ASP A 445 -20.06 -35.67 12.20
CA ASP A 445 -18.67 -36.14 12.12
C ASP A 445 -18.45 -37.44 12.93
N GLU A 446 -19.50 -38.01 13.54
CA GLU A 446 -19.45 -39.20 14.41
C GLU A 446 -18.35 -39.09 15.49
N SER A 447 -18.14 -37.89 16.02
CA SER A 447 -17.06 -37.57 16.95
C SER A 447 -17.24 -38.18 18.34
N GLY A 448 -18.48 -38.54 18.72
CA GLY A 448 -18.82 -39.08 20.03
C GLY A 448 -18.68 -38.07 21.17
N GLN A 449 -18.61 -36.76 20.85
CA GLN A 449 -18.47 -35.69 21.84
C GLN A 449 -19.85 -35.20 22.31
N GLU A 450 -19.94 -34.73 23.55
CA GLU A 450 -21.11 -34.00 24.02
C GLU A 450 -21.08 -32.55 23.49
N PHE A 451 -22.20 -32.11 22.92
CA PHE A 451 -22.33 -30.78 22.32
C PHE A 451 -23.22 -29.86 23.15
N PRO A 452 -22.94 -28.54 23.17
CA PRO A 452 -23.83 -27.57 23.80
C PRO A 452 -25.22 -27.57 23.15
N PRO A 453 -26.29 -27.33 23.92
CA PRO A 453 -27.64 -27.14 23.38
C PRO A 453 -27.74 -26.03 22.33
N ALA A 454 -28.62 -26.21 21.34
CA ALA A 454 -28.76 -25.26 20.24
C ALA A 454 -29.28 -23.87 20.68
N ASP A 455 -30.08 -23.80 21.75
CA ASP A 455 -30.54 -22.54 22.33
C ASP A 455 -29.37 -21.72 22.92
N VAL A 456 -28.44 -22.39 23.61
CA VAL A 456 -27.19 -21.79 24.12
C VAL A 456 -26.32 -21.28 22.96
N LEU A 457 -26.15 -22.07 21.90
CA LEU A 457 -25.35 -21.68 20.73
C LEU A 457 -25.95 -20.46 20.01
N THR A 458 -27.27 -20.47 19.78
CA THR A 458 -27.95 -19.35 19.10
C THR A 458 -27.98 -18.09 19.95
N GLU A 459 -28.16 -18.21 21.28
CA GLU A 459 -28.08 -17.07 22.22
C GLU A 459 -26.68 -16.47 22.26
N THR A 460 -25.65 -17.32 22.33
CA THR A 460 -24.24 -16.89 22.28
C THR A 460 -23.94 -16.13 20.99
N ALA A 461 -24.36 -16.64 19.83
CA ALA A 461 -24.16 -15.96 18.55
C ALA A 461 -24.81 -14.57 18.49
N ILE A 462 -26.01 -14.41 19.08
CA ILE A 462 -26.70 -13.12 19.19
C ILE A 462 -25.94 -12.17 20.12
N GLU A 463 -25.43 -12.67 21.25
CA GLU A 463 -24.64 -11.88 22.20
C GLU A 463 -23.32 -11.41 21.58
N LEU A 464 -22.62 -12.31 20.88
CA LEU A 464 -21.41 -11.97 20.12
C LEU A 464 -21.68 -10.87 19.09
N GLY A 465 -22.81 -10.94 18.38
CA GLY A 465 -23.22 -9.88 17.46
C GLY A 465 -23.50 -8.55 18.14
N ARG A 466 -24.07 -8.54 19.35
CA ARG A 466 -24.28 -7.31 20.13
C ARG A 466 -22.95 -6.74 20.62
N ARG A 467 -22.06 -7.60 21.10
CA ARG A 467 -20.72 -7.18 21.53
C ARG A 467 -19.92 -6.60 20.37
N ALA A 468 -20.03 -7.18 19.18
CA ALA A 468 -19.42 -6.63 17.97
C ALA A 468 -19.98 -5.23 17.65
N ASP A 469 -21.29 -5.01 17.76
CA ASP A 469 -21.91 -3.68 17.60
C ASP A 469 -21.32 -2.65 18.60
N ASP A 470 -21.12 -3.05 19.86
CA ASP A 470 -20.58 -2.18 20.91
C ASP A 470 -19.10 -1.87 20.71
N LEU A 471 -18.31 -2.86 20.28
CA LEU A 471 -16.87 -2.72 20.03
C LEU A 471 -16.61 -1.71 18.90
N VAL A 472 -17.37 -1.81 17.79
CA VAL A 472 -17.17 -0.92 16.63
C VAL A 472 -17.73 0.49 16.83
N ALA A 473 -18.44 0.75 17.92
CA ALA A 473 -18.99 2.08 18.22
C ALA A 473 -17.90 3.17 18.34
N ALA A 474 -16.67 2.78 18.72
CA ALA A 474 -15.51 3.68 18.80
C ALA A 474 -14.66 3.71 17.51
N GLY A 475 -15.04 2.95 16.47
CA GLY A 475 -14.32 2.86 15.20
C GLY A 475 -13.76 1.46 14.92
N VAL A 476 -12.64 1.39 14.18
CA VAL A 476 -12.00 0.12 13.80
C VAL A 476 -11.28 -0.50 15.00
N VAL A 477 -11.58 -1.76 15.29
CA VAL A 477 -11.06 -2.53 16.43
C VAL A 477 -10.06 -3.59 15.95
N PRO A 478 -8.81 -3.58 16.44
CA PRO A 478 -7.81 -4.58 16.08
C PRO A 478 -8.21 -6.01 16.46
N PHE A 479 -7.69 -6.98 15.71
CA PHE A 479 -7.97 -8.42 15.91
C PHE A 479 -7.82 -8.87 17.37
N ALA A 480 -6.68 -8.58 18.01
CA ALA A 480 -6.40 -9.06 19.36
C ALA A 480 -7.44 -8.59 20.39
N THR A 481 -7.87 -7.33 20.30
CA THR A 481 -8.86 -6.73 21.19
C THR A 481 -10.26 -7.30 20.92
N ALA A 482 -10.64 -7.40 19.65
CA ALA A 482 -11.93 -7.98 19.25
C ALA A 482 -12.02 -9.45 19.64
N ASN A 483 -10.99 -10.23 19.36
CA ASN A 483 -10.94 -11.66 19.63
C ASN A 483 -11.02 -11.95 21.14
N ALA A 484 -10.26 -11.23 21.97
CA ALA A 484 -10.33 -11.39 23.42
C ALA A 484 -11.75 -11.10 23.95
N ALA A 485 -12.33 -9.96 23.58
CA ALA A 485 -13.65 -9.55 24.07
C ALA A 485 -14.81 -10.46 23.61
N LEU A 486 -14.68 -11.10 22.44
CA LEU A 486 -15.66 -12.06 21.94
C LEU A 486 -15.45 -13.45 22.57
N HIS A 487 -14.20 -13.85 22.80
CA HIS A 487 -13.88 -15.14 23.40
C HIS A 487 -14.38 -15.23 24.84
N ASP A 488 -14.27 -14.15 25.61
CA ASP A 488 -14.79 -14.07 26.98
C ASP A 488 -16.29 -14.39 27.02
N ILE A 489 -17.08 -13.81 26.11
CA ILE A 489 -18.53 -14.07 26.00
C ILE A 489 -18.84 -15.53 25.67
N ALA A 490 -18.13 -16.08 24.68
CA ALA A 490 -18.34 -17.48 24.28
C ALA A 490 -17.97 -18.46 25.41
N SER A 491 -16.93 -18.12 26.19
CA SER A 491 -16.49 -18.92 27.33
C SER A 491 -17.49 -18.86 28.49
N GLU A 492 -17.98 -17.67 28.85
CA GLU A 492 -18.98 -17.46 29.90
C GLU A 492 -20.31 -18.17 29.59
N ALA A 493 -20.70 -18.23 28.31
CA ALA A 493 -21.94 -18.87 27.87
C ALA A 493 -21.85 -20.41 27.82
N GLY A 494 -20.68 -21.01 28.05
CA GLY A 494 -20.51 -22.47 27.98
C GLY A 494 -20.57 -23.04 26.55
N ALA A 495 -20.42 -22.20 25.52
CA ALA A 495 -20.46 -22.60 24.12
C ALA A 495 -19.09 -23.12 23.64
N SER A 496 -18.66 -24.27 24.17
CA SER A 496 -17.33 -24.85 23.95
C SER A 496 -16.94 -25.00 22.47
N THR A 497 -17.90 -25.31 21.59
CA THR A 497 -17.67 -25.41 20.13
C THR A 497 -17.45 -24.06 19.46
N VAL A 498 -18.06 -22.99 19.98
CA VAL A 498 -17.84 -21.62 19.52
C VAL A 498 -16.51 -21.08 20.05
N VAL A 499 -16.15 -21.42 21.29
CA VAL A 499 -14.84 -21.12 21.90
C VAL A 499 -13.70 -21.76 21.11
N ALA A 500 -13.92 -22.98 20.57
CA ALA A 500 -12.95 -23.70 19.77
C ALA A 500 -12.73 -23.12 18.36
N LEU A 501 -13.54 -22.13 17.92
CA LEU A 501 -13.32 -21.47 16.64
C LEU A 501 -11.97 -20.77 16.60
N THR A 502 -11.22 -21.00 15.52
CA THR A 502 -9.96 -20.29 15.26
C THR A 502 -10.23 -18.80 15.02
N GLY A 503 -9.27 -17.93 15.36
CA GLY A 503 -9.42 -16.48 15.49
C GLY A 503 -10.42 -15.79 14.54
N ARG A 504 -10.25 -15.92 13.23
CA ARG A 504 -11.12 -15.27 12.23
C ARG A 504 -12.56 -15.81 12.23
N GLY A 505 -12.76 -17.08 12.58
CA GLY A 505 -14.08 -17.72 12.64
C GLY A 505 -15.01 -17.06 13.66
N LEU A 506 -14.51 -16.77 14.86
CA LEU A 506 -15.27 -16.11 15.92
C LEU A 506 -15.69 -14.69 15.53
N LEU A 507 -14.78 -13.92 14.93
CA LEU A 507 -15.08 -12.58 14.41
C LEU A 507 -16.12 -12.62 13.28
N THR A 508 -16.01 -13.61 12.38
CA THR A 508 -16.94 -13.76 11.25
C THR A 508 -18.35 -14.10 11.73
N LEU A 509 -18.47 -15.01 12.71
CA LEU A 509 -19.76 -15.32 13.35
C LEU A 509 -20.36 -14.06 13.96
N ALA A 510 -19.61 -13.36 14.81
CA ALA A 510 -20.07 -12.15 15.49
C ALA A 510 -20.51 -11.06 14.50
N ALA A 511 -19.69 -10.78 13.48
CA ALA A 511 -20.00 -9.79 12.45
C ALA A 511 -21.20 -10.18 11.58
N SER A 512 -21.38 -11.47 11.28
CA SER A 512 -22.53 -11.93 10.46
C SER A 512 -23.88 -11.80 11.16
N VAL A 513 -23.89 -11.75 12.49
CA VAL A 513 -25.10 -11.57 13.32
C VAL A 513 -25.27 -10.10 13.76
N SER A 514 -24.19 -9.32 13.68
CA SER A 514 -24.16 -7.90 13.99
C SER A 514 -24.99 -7.07 13.01
N THR A 515 -25.46 -5.90 13.48
CA THR A 515 -26.18 -4.92 12.65
C THR A 515 -25.28 -3.77 12.20
N LYS A 516 -24.12 -3.61 12.86
CA LYS A 516 -23.22 -2.47 12.67
C LYS A 516 -21.78 -2.86 12.35
N ALA A 517 -21.36 -4.11 12.52
CA ALA A 517 -19.98 -4.53 12.39
C ALA A 517 -19.75 -5.43 11.18
N ALA A 518 -18.56 -5.32 10.58
CA ALA A 518 -18.05 -6.19 9.54
C ALA A 518 -16.59 -6.57 9.82
N VAL A 519 -16.11 -7.66 9.19
CA VAL A 519 -14.71 -8.12 9.29
C VAL A 519 -13.90 -7.62 8.10
N SER A 520 -12.75 -7.03 8.38
CA SER A 520 -11.83 -6.52 7.37
C SER A 520 -10.97 -7.63 6.74
N GLY A 521 -10.22 -7.28 5.69
CA GLY A 521 -9.20 -8.15 5.11
C GLY A 521 -8.01 -8.46 6.02
N PHE A 522 -7.89 -7.76 7.15
CA PHE A 522 -6.80 -7.89 8.13
C PHE A 522 -7.29 -8.41 9.50
N ASP A 523 -8.44 -9.08 9.52
CA ASP A 523 -9.04 -9.64 10.75
C ASP A 523 -9.42 -8.59 11.82
N GLU A 524 -9.58 -7.32 11.42
CA GLU A 524 -10.11 -6.23 12.26
C GLU A 524 -11.64 -6.17 12.17
N LEU A 525 -12.32 -5.80 13.26
CA LEU A 525 -13.74 -5.43 13.22
C LEU A 525 -13.87 -3.94 12.87
N TYR A 526 -14.80 -3.59 11.99
CA TYR A 526 -15.05 -2.19 11.62
C TYR A 526 -16.56 -1.92 11.47
N PRO A 527 -16.99 -0.66 11.65
CA PRO A 527 -18.39 -0.30 11.46
C PRO A 527 -18.79 -0.36 9.97
N VAL A 528 -19.94 -0.93 9.64
CA VAL A 528 -20.45 -1.06 8.25
C VAL A 528 -20.66 0.31 7.58
N ASP A 529 -20.95 1.34 8.38
CA ASP A 529 -21.08 2.73 8.01
C ASP A 529 -19.80 3.54 8.23
N LEU A 530 -18.63 2.88 8.24
CA LEU A 530 -17.34 3.55 8.36
C LEU A 530 -17.21 4.68 7.33
N ASP A 531 -16.83 5.85 7.83
CA ASP A 531 -16.66 7.04 7.02
C ASP A 531 -15.66 6.77 5.87
N PRO A 532 -16.05 7.03 4.59
CA PRO A 532 -15.18 6.78 3.44
C PRO A 532 -13.83 7.46 3.52
N GLN A 533 -13.71 8.63 4.16
CA GLN A 533 -12.42 9.30 4.33
C GLN A 533 -11.51 8.51 5.28
N GLN A 534 -12.03 8.06 6.43
CA GLN A 534 -11.29 7.19 7.36
C GLN A 534 -10.90 5.85 6.74
N ALA A 535 -11.77 5.27 5.90
CA ALA A 535 -11.48 4.03 5.18
C ALA A 535 -10.31 4.22 4.20
N VAL A 536 -10.30 5.32 3.43
CA VAL A 536 -9.18 5.67 2.54
C VAL A 536 -7.90 5.93 3.35
N GLU A 537 -7.96 6.73 4.40
CA GLU A 537 -6.80 7.01 5.27
C GLU A 537 -6.15 5.73 5.78
N ARG A 538 -6.94 4.82 6.35
CA ARG A 538 -6.43 3.57 6.91
C ARG A 538 -5.97 2.58 5.83
N ALA A 539 -6.61 2.55 4.66
CA ALA A 539 -6.17 1.71 3.55
C ALA A 539 -4.87 2.21 2.89
N MET A 540 -4.61 3.52 2.98
CA MET A 540 -3.46 4.19 2.36
C MET A 540 -2.30 4.45 3.33
N ARG A 541 -2.52 4.34 4.65
CA ARG A 541 -1.49 4.49 5.68
C ARG A 541 -0.35 3.48 5.45
N GLY A 542 0.89 3.97 5.41
CA GLY A 542 2.08 3.13 5.19
C GLY A 542 2.34 2.76 3.72
N LYS A 543 1.61 3.32 2.74
CA LYS A 543 1.90 3.16 1.31
C LYS A 543 2.52 4.44 0.74
N PRO A 544 3.85 4.63 0.80
CA PRO A 544 4.49 5.78 0.20
C PRO A 544 4.51 5.58 -1.33
N GLY A 545 3.61 6.23 -2.05
CA GLY A 545 3.57 6.21 -3.50
C GLY A 545 3.63 7.63 -4.06
N ARG A 546 4.61 7.92 -4.93
CA ARG A 546 4.60 9.15 -5.75
C ARG A 546 3.47 9.13 -6.81
N ARG A 547 2.92 7.95 -7.12
CA ARG A 547 1.84 7.73 -8.10
C ARG A 547 0.97 6.55 -7.66
N ILE A 548 -0.34 6.73 -7.57
CA ILE A 548 -1.31 5.71 -7.13
C ILE A 548 -2.53 5.75 -8.05
N SER A 549 -2.89 4.66 -8.71
CA SER A 549 -4.10 4.69 -9.58
C SER A 549 -5.39 4.75 -8.76
N GLU A 550 -6.43 5.34 -9.33
CA GLU A 550 -7.78 5.37 -8.75
C GLU A 550 -8.29 3.94 -8.50
N SER A 551 -8.02 3.04 -9.45
CA SER A 551 -8.30 1.62 -9.31
C SER A 551 -7.54 0.98 -8.14
N ALA A 552 -6.29 1.37 -7.88
CA ALA A 552 -5.50 0.85 -6.77
C ALA A 552 -5.99 1.35 -5.41
N VAL A 553 -6.46 2.60 -5.32
CA VAL A 553 -7.13 3.12 -4.12
C VAL A 553 -8.41 2.34 -3.86
N ARG A 554 -9.27 2.22 -4.89
CA ARG A 554 -10.53 1.46 -4.78
C ARG A 554 -10.30 0.01 -4.39
N ARG A 555 -9.31 -0.66 -4.99
CA ARG A 555 -8.93 -2.03 -4.62
C ARG A 555 -8.38 -2.13 -3.20
N SER A 556 -7.56 -1.18 -2.76
CA SER A 556 -7.00 -1.19 -1.41
C SER A 556 -8.09 -1.03 -0.36
N VAL A 557 -9.07 -0.14 -0.60
CA VAL A 557 -10.22 0.02 0.27
C VAL A 557 -11.15 -1.18 0.19
N ALA A 558 -11.46 -1.72 -0.99
CA ALA A 558 -12.31 -2.90 -1.12
C ALA A 558 -11.69 -4.16 -0.50
N ALA A 559 -10.36 -4.31 -0.58
CA ALA A 559 -9.64 -5.42 0.04
C ALA A 559 -9.63 -5.32 1.57
N ARG A 560 -9.48 -4.11 2.13
CA ARG A 560 -9.46 -3.90 3.58
C ARG A 560 -10.86 -3.80 4.17
N PHE A 561 -11.78 -3.08 3.54
CA PHE A 561 -13.15 -2.79 4.00
C PHE A 561 -14.19 -3.12 2.91
N PRO A 562 -14.53 -4.40 2.69
CA PRO A 562 -15.39 -4.83 1.58
C PRO A 562 -16.79 -4.19 1.52
N GLN A 563 -17.35 -3.81 2.67
CA GLN A 563 -18.70 -3.24 2.74
C GLN A 563 -18.72 -1.71 2.53
N VAL A 564 -17.56 -1.04 2.57
CA VAL A 564 -17.48 0.41 2.38
C VAL A 564 -17.59 0.74 0.90
N LYS A 565 -18.68 1.40 0.51
CA LYS A 565 -18.90 1.86 -0.86
C LYS A 565 -18.26 3.24 -1.07
N LEU A 566 -17.17 3.28 -1.84
CA LEU A 566 -16.58 4.54 -2.29
C LEU A 566 -17.48 5.22 -3.34
N PRO A 567 -17.47 6.57 -3.43
CA PRO A 567 -18.22 7.30 -4.45
C PRO A 567 -17.90 6.80 -5.86
N ALA A 568 -18.93 6.53 -6.67
CA ALA A 568 -18.75 6.08 -8.05
C ALA A 568 -18.13 7.17 -8.95
N ALA A 569 -18.41 8.45 -8.65
CA ALA A 569 -17.87 9.57 -9.40
C ALA A 569 -16.44 9.92 -8.95
N SER A 570 -15.48 9.91 -9.88
CA SER A 570 -14.05 10.15 -9.61
C SER A 570 -13.80 11.45 -8.85
N HIS A 571 -14.45 12.56 -9.21
CA HIS A 571 -14.26 13.86 -8.53
C HIS A 571 -14.57 13.85 -7.02
N ARG A 572 -15.48 12.97 -6.55
CA ARG A 572 -15.77 12.81 -5.11
C ARG A 572 -14.74 11.93 -4.43
N LEU A 573 -14.19 10.95 -5.13
CA LEU A 573 -13.07 10.16 -4.63
C LEU A 573 -11.80 11.01 -4.57
N ASP A 574 -11.60 11.92 -5.52
CA ASP A 574 -10.49 12.86 -5.56
C ASP A 574 -10.47 13.73 -4.29
N ALA A 575 -11.62 14.29 -3.92
CA ALA A 575 -11.75 15.08 -2.70
C ALA A 575 -11.37 14.29 -1.43
N LEU A 576 -11.76 13.01 -1.35
CA LEU A 576 -11.41 12.13 -0.23
C LEU A 576 -9.90 11.83 -0.21
N VAL A 577 -9.31 11.53 -1.36
CA VAL A 577 -7.87 11.22 -1.47
C VAL A 577 -7.03 12.46 -1.20
N THR A 578 -7.40 13.63 -1.71
CA THR A 578 -6.69 14.91 -1.44
C THR A 578 -6.82 15.34 0.02
N ALA A 579 -7.94 15.06 0.70
CA ALA A 579 -8.09 15.33 2.12
C ALA A 579 -7.18 14.44 2.99
N VAL A 580 -6.96 13.20 2.58
CA VAL A 580 -6.08 12.22 3.27
C VAL A 580 -4.60 12.42 2.91
N LEU A 581 -4.30 12.77 1.66
CA LEU A 581 -2.96 13.01 1.12
C LEU A 581 -2.90 14.43 0.51
N PRO A 582 -2.66 15.47 1.34
CA PRO A 582 -2.57 16.84 0.86
C PRO A 582 -1.49 17.02 -0.21
N GLY A 583 -1.84 17.66 -1.34
CA GLY A 583 -0.91 17.91 -2.46
C GLY A 583 -0.96 16.87 -3.60
N VAL A 584 -1.80 15.85 -3.48
CA VAL A 584 -2.06 14.86 -4.53
C VAL A 584 -3.22 15.28 -5.43
N VAL A 585 -3.02 15.23 -6.74
CA VAL A 585 -4.00 15.59 -7.78
C VAL A 585 -4.23 14.38 -8.70
N ASN A 586 -5.49 14.13 -9.07
CA ASN A 586 -5.84 13.09 -10.01
C ASN A 586 -5.61 13.56 -11.46
N HIS A 587 -4.73 12.88 -12.18
CA HIS A 587 -4.55 13.00 -13.63
C HIS A 587 -4.99 11.70 -14.32
N ASN A 588 -6.17 11.71 -14.96
CA ASN A 588 -6.70 10.59 -15.75
C ASN A 588 -6.80 9.25 -14.98
N GLY A 589 -7.26 9.27 -13.73
CA GLY A 589 -7.39 8.07 -12.91
C GLY A 589 -6.09 7.65 -12.21
N VAL A 590 -5.11 8.56 -12.11
CA VAL A 590 -3.86 8.37 -11.36
C VAL A 590 -3.63 9.57 -10.45
N TYR A 591 -3.55 9.31 -9.15
CA TYR A 591 -3.20 10.25 -8.11
C TYR A 591 -1.69 10.46 -8.07
N GLU A 592 -1.24 11.69 -8.29
CA GLU A 592 0.18 12.07 -8.29
C GLU A 592 0.38 13.34 -7.45
N LEU A 593 1.53 13.52 -6.80
CA LEU A 593 1.86 14.81 -6.21
C LEU A 593 1.90 15.86 -7.31
N ALA A 594 1.21 16.98 -7.11
CA ALA A 594 1.06 18.04 -8.11
C ALA A 594 2.43 18.52 -8.61
N SER A 595 2.86 18.01 -9.77
CA SER A 595 4.00 18.51 -10.51
C SER A 595 3.53 19.58 -11.49
N GLU A 596 4.27 20.68 -11.56
CA GLU A 596 4.06 21.80 -12.48
C GLU A 596 3.99 21.33 -13.94
N ALA A 597 2.83 21.49 -14.59
CA ALA A 597 2.66 22.00 -15.96
C ALA A 597 1.31 21.60 -16.55
N ARG A 598 0.34 22.52 -16.52
CA ARG A 598 -0.61 22.80 -17.60
C ARG A 598 -1.45 24.01 -17.22
N SER A 599 -1.14 25.13 -17.88
CA SER A 599 -1.94 26.35 -17.83
C SER A 599 -3.37 26.09 -18.26
N ALA A 600 -4.34 26.48 -17.43
CA ALA A 600 -5.67 26.89 -17.87
C ALA A 600 -6.20 27.95 -16.89
N THR A 601 -6.43 29.14 -17.43
CA THR A 601 -6.95 30.31 -16.75
C THR A 601 -8.39 30.05 -16.29
N HIS A 602 -8.65 30.01 -14.99
CA HIS A 602 -9.98 30.25 -14.46
C HIS A 602 -9.93 31.16 -13.23
N THR A 603 -10.51 32.33 -13.39
CA THR A 603 -10.83 33.28 -12.33
C THR A 603 -12.07 32.75 -11.61
N ALA A 604 -11.97 32.46 -10.32
CA ALA A 604 -13.13 32.30 -9.45
C ALA A 604 -12.86 32.98 -8.11
N SER A 605 -13.55 34.10 -7.91
CA SER A 605 -13.67 34.82 -6.66
C SER A 605 -14.41 33.97 -5.63
N GLY A 606 -13.82 33.81 -4.44
CA GLY A 606 -14.50 33.26 -3.27
C GLY A 606 -13.83 33.74 -1.99
N PHE A 607 -14.34 34.83 -1.43
CA PHE A 607 -14.02 35.27 -0.06
C PHE A 607 -14.78 34.38 0.93
N THR A 608 -14.09 33.74 1.89
CA THR A 608 -14.46 33.76 3.33
C THR A 608 -13.40 33.11 4.22
N VAL A 609 -12.76 33.97 5.04
CA VAL A 609 -12.39 33.82 6.46
C VAL A 609 -11.71 32.52 6.92
N PHE A 610 -10.37 32.54 6.96
CA PHE A 610 -9.53 31.91 8.01
C PHE A 610 -8.25 32.75 8.18
N ALA A 611 -8.36 33.92 8.81
CA ALA A 611 -7.23 34.81 9.08
C ALA A 611 -6.63 34.75 10.51
N PRO A 612 -7.35 34.38 11.59
CA PRO A 612 -6.76 34.43 12.94
C PRO A 612 -5.70 33.34 13.21
N VAL A 613 -5.88 32.15 12.63
CA VAL A 613 -5.02 30.98 12.93
C VAL A 613 -3.63 31.12 12.30
N ALA A 614 -3.54 31.63 11.08
CA ALA A 614 -2.27 31.80 10.37
C ALA A 614 -1.35 32.86 11.02
N VAL A 615 -1.93 33.90 11.63
CA VAL A 615 -1.18 34.95 12.36
C VAL A 615 -0.57 34.39 13.64
N ALA A 616 -1.35 33.61 14.40
CA ALA A 616 -0.89 32.96 15.63
C ALA A 616 0.20 31.93 15.34
N GLU A 617 0.06 31.15 14.26
CA GLU A 617 1.05 30.15 13.85
C GLU A 617 2.39 30.80 13.43
N ALA A 618 2.36 31.93 12.71
CA ALA A 618 3.56 32.65 12.34
C ALA A 618 4.29 33.25 13.55
N ALA A 619 3.56 33.77 14.54
CA ALA A 619 4.14 34.31 15.78
C ALA A 619 4.82 33.22 16.62
N VAL A 620 4.15 32.08 16.83
CA VAL A 620 4.69 30.94 17.59
C VAL A 620 5.98 30.42 16.96
N LYS A 621 6.02 30.27 15.62
CA LYS A 621 7.23 29.79 14.92
C LYS A 621 8.42 30.73 15.09
N LEU A 622 8.20 32.05 15.08
CA LEU A 622 9.27 33.04 15.28
C LEU A 622 9.84 32.96 16.71
N GLU A 623 8.98 32.86 17.73
CA GLU A 623 9.41 32.74 19.13
C GLU A 623 10.13 31.40 19.42
N GLU A 624 9.59 30.29 18.90
CA GLU A 624 10.23 28.98 18.99
C GLU A 624 11.61 28.99 18.30
N SER A 625 11.72 29.68 17.17
CA SER A 625 13.00 29.82 16.49
C SER A 625 14.01 30.63 17.29
N LEU A 626 13.61 31.68 18.01
CA LEU A 626 14.53 32.46 18.85
C LEU A 626 15.00 31.67 20.07
N SER A 627 14.10 30.93 20.72
CA SER A 627 14.43 30.14 21.92
C SER A 627 15.28 28.90 21.60
N ARG A 628 15.09 28.28 20.43
CA ARG A 628 15.76 27.03 20.04
C ARG A 628 16.89 27.23 19.02
N ASN A 629 17.27 28.47 18.73
CA ASN A 629 18.23 28.79 17.67
C ASN A 629 17.83 28.15 16.33
N GLY A 630 16.55 28.21 15.99
CA GLY A 630 15.97 27.65 14.78
C GLY A 630 16.36 28.43 13.51
N ALA A 631 16.19 27.77 12.36
CA ALA A 631 16.30 28.40 11.05
C ALA A 631 14.93 28.47 10.37
N LEU A 632 14.55 29.63 9.83
CA LEU A 632 13.24 29.83 9.21
C LEU A 632 13.37 30.51 7.85
N THR A 633 12.48 30.15 6.93
CA THR A 633 12.28 30.88 5.68
C THR A 633 11.00 31.69 5.78
N LEU A 634 11.14 33.01 5.89
CA LEU A 634 10.04 33.95 6.02
C LEU A 634 9.68 34.51 4.63
N THR A 635 8.39 34.62 4.34
CA THR A 635 7.92 35.15 3.05
C THR A 635 7.12 36.43 3.25
N ALA A 636 7.40 37.41 2.38
CA ALA A 636 6.71 38.70 2.37
C ALA A 636 6.38 39.14 0.93
N PRO A 637 5.29 39.88 0.69
CA PRO A 637 5.00 40.45 -0.61
C PRO A 637 6.12 41.41 -1.07
N PRO A 638 6.52 41.42 -2.36
CA PRO A 638 7.62 42.26 -2.84
C PRO A 638 7.46 43.75 -2.52
N LYS A 639 6.22 44.27 -2.59
CA LYS A 639 5.89 45.67 -2.26
C LYS A 639 6.21 46.06 -0.82
N ARG A 640 6.41 45.08 0.07
CA ARG A 640 6.60 45.26 1.52
C ARG A 640 7.90 44.69 2.04
N TYR A 641 8.68 44.01 1.21
CA TYR A 641 9.91 43.32 1.58
C TYR A 641 10.84 44.17 2.46
N VAL A 642 11.14 45.41 2.05
CA VAL A 642 12.02 46.33 2.77
C VAL A 642 11.44 46.73 4.14
N LYS A 643 10.15 47.08 4.17
CA LYS A 643 9.45 47.45 5.41
C LYS A 643 9.41 46.27 6.39
N THR A 644 9.12 45.07 5.90
CA THR A 644 9.12 43.83 6.69
C THR A 644 10.50 43.52 7.28
N ALA A 645 11.58 43.70 6.52
CA ALA A 645 12.93 43.49 7.05
C ALA A 645 13.27 44.45 8.21
N GLN A 646 12.90 45.73 8.08
CA GLN A 646 13.12 46.75 9.12
C GLN A 646 12.29 46.48 10.38
N GLU A 647 11.02 46.12 10.20
CA GLU A 647 10.11 45.81 11.32
C GLU A 647 10.55 44.55 12.07
N LEU A 648 10.94 43.48 11.38
CA LEU A 648 11.47 42.26 12.02
C LEU A 648 12.75 42.54 12.81
N SER A 649 13.69 43.31 12.24
CA SER A 649 14.94 43.66 12.91
C SER A 649 14.73 44.45 14.19
N THR A 650 13.87 45.49 14.14
CA THR A 650 13.58 46.34 15.30
C THR A 650 12.85 45.56 16.39
N ARG A 651 11.91 44.70 16.00
CA ARG A 651 10.95 44.09 16.94
C ARG A 651 11.43 42.81 17.60
N PHE A 652 12.22 42.01 16.89
CA PHE A 652 12.80 40.77 17.40
C PHE A 652 14.31 40.89 17.71
N ALA A 653 14.85 42.10 17.67
CA ALA A 653 16.27 42.40 17.89
C ALA A 653 17.22 41.53 17.04
N VAL A 654 16.80 41.19 15.81
CA VAL A 654 17.61 40.40 14.86
C VAL A 654 18.49 41.32 14.02
N GLU A 655 19.77 40.96 13.84
CA GLU A 655 20.72 41.74 13.06
C GLU A 655 20.56 41.41 11.57
N VAL A 656 20.45 42.45 10.72
CA VAL A 656 20.23 42.26 9.28
C VAL A 656 21.54 41.99 8.57
N LEU A 657 21.62 40.86 7.87
CA LEU A 657 22.73 40.51 6.99
C LEU A 657 22.29 40.61 5.53
N ASP A 658 22.74 41.66 4.84
CA ASP A 658 22.51 41.85 3.41
C ASP A 658 23.56 41.11 2.58
N ILE A 659 23.13 40.06 1.89
CA ILE A 659 24.03 39.19 1.11
C ILE A 659 24.50 39.84 -0.18
N ALA A 660 23.69 40.69 -0.80
CA ALA A 660 24.13 41.42 -1.99
C ALA A 660 25.24 42.41 -1.65
N ALA A 661 25.09 43.14 -0.54
CA ALA A 661 26.14 44.03 -0.05
C ALA A 661 27.41 43.24 0.36
N LEU A 662 27.24 42.10 1.04
CA LEU A 662 28.36 41.25 1.45
C LEU A 662 29.18 40.75 0.26
N VAL A 663 28.50 40.25 -0.79
CA VAL A 663 29.15 39.79 -2.03
C VAL A 663 29.95 40.91 -2.70
N VAL A 664 29.35 42.10 -2.86
CA VAL A 664 30.01 43.23 -3.53
C VAL A 664 31.23 43.70 -2.74
N ASN A 665 31.10 43.85 -1.42
CA ASN A 665 32.20 44.33 -0.57
C ASN A 665 33.35 43.32 -0.50
N ALA A 666 33.04 42.03 -0.35
CA ALA A 666 34.06 40.98 -0.30
C ALA A 666 34.79 40.85 -1.64
N ALA A 667 34.06 40.87 -2.76
CA ALA A 667 34.66 40.80 -4.10
C ALA A 667 35.54 42.04 -4.40
N ARG A 668 35.11 43.24 -3.98
CA ARG A 668 35.90 44.47 -4.17
C ARG A 668 37.19 44.44 -3.34
N ALA A 669 37.12 44.05 -2.08
CA ALA A 669 38.30 43.94 -1.22
C ALA A 669 39.32 42.93 -1.79
N LEU A 670 38.85 41.80 -2.33
CA LEU A 670 39.72 40.81 -2.97
C LEU A 670 40.32 41.34 -4.29
N ALA A 671 39.57 42.10 -5.08
CA ALA A 671 40.07 42.72 -6.31
C ALA A 671 41.15 43.77 -6.01
N ASP A 672 40.93 44.62 -4.99
CA ASP A 672 41.89 45.63 -4.55
C ASP A 672 43.19 44.98 -4.05
N GLN A 673 43.10 43.88 -3.29
CA GLN A 673 44.27 43.11 -2.84
C GLN A 673 45.04 42.45 -3.98
N ALA A 674 44.34 42.01 -5.03
CA ALA A 674 44.93 41.40 -6.22
C ALA A 674 45.43 42.43 -7.26
N GLY A 675 45.23 43.74 -7.03
CA GLY A 675 45.57 44.80 -7.98
C GLY A 675 44.73 44.80 -9.26
N ALA A 676 43.55 44.18 -9.23
CA ALA A 676 42.66 44.07 -10.39
C ALA A 676 41.70 45.26 -10.49
N SER A 677 41.50 45.82 -11.69
CA SER A 677 40.54 46.91 -11.90
C SER A 677 39.10 46.43 -11.69
N TRP A 678 38.36 47.10 -10.80
CA TRP A 678 36.96 46.80 -10.53
C TRP A 678 36.06 46.90 -11.77
N GLU A 679 36.41 47.75 -12.74
CA GLU A 679 35.68 47.85 -14.02
C GLU A 679 35.75 46.56 -14.83
N VAL A 680 36.83 45.80 -14.73
CA VAL A 680 36.99 44.50 -15.40
C VAL A 680 36.09 43.44 -14.76
N VAL A 681 35.95 43.47 -13.42
CA VAL A 681 35.06 42.57 -12.68
C VAL A 681 33.59 42.84 -13.04
N LEU A 682 33.20 44.12 -13.11
CA LEU A 682 31.86 44.52 -13.56
C LEU A 682 31.62 44.14 -15.03
N GLY A 683 32.61 44.30 -15.89
CA GLY A 683 32.55 43.88 -17.28
C GLY A 683 32.38 42.37 -17.46
N ALA A 684 32.94 41.56 -16.55
CA ALA A 684 32.76 40.11 -16.54
C ALA A 684 31.35 39.69 -16.06
N ASP A 685 30.77 40.40 -15.07
CA ASP A 685 29.41 40.11 -14.57
C ASP A 685 28.30 40.51 -15.56
N ALA A 686 28.58 41.49 -16.44
CA ALA A 686 27.66 41.96 -17.47
C ALA A 686 27.58 41.03 -18.70
N LYS A 687 28.55 40.11 -18.89
CA LYS A 687 28.58 39.16 -20.03
C LYS A 687 27.66 37.95 -19.79
N SER A 688 27.26 37.28 -20.87
CA SER A 688 26.37 36.11 -20.84
C SER A 688 26.98 34.93 -20.05
N LYS A 689 26.16 34.31 -19.18
CA LYS A 689 26.53 33.15 -18.35
C LYS A 689 27.10 32.00 -19.22
N GLY A 690 28.29 31.49 -18.88
CA GLY A 690 28.88 30.30 -19.52
C GLY A 690 30.24 30.48 -20.23
N GLY A 691 30.79 31.70 -20.28
CA GLY A 691 32.14 31.94 -20.80
C GLY A 691 33.25 31.69 -19.78
N GLU A 692 34.51 31.64 -20.22
CA GLU A 692 35.68 31.45 -19.37
C GLU A 692 35.83 32.58 -18.31
N ASP A 693 35.53 33.83 -18.70
CA ASP A 693 35.47 35.00 -17.82
C ASP A 693 34.42 34.82 -16.70
N TRP A 694 33.28 34.18 -17.00
CA TRP A 694 32.20 33.94 -16.03
C TRP A 694 32.61 32.90 -14.98
N SER A 695 33.30 31.83 -15.40
CA SER A 695 33.82 30.80 -14.48
C SER A 695 34.86 31.39 -13.51
N ARG A 696 35.76 32.24 -14.03
CA ARG A 696 36.77 32.95 -13.21
C ARG A 696 36.12 33.92 -12.23
N LEU A 697 35.08 34.65 -12.65
CA LEU A 697 34.29 35.52 -11.78
C LEU A 697 33.60 34.73 -10.66
N VAL A 698 32.94 33.61 -10.99
CA VAL A 698 32.28 32.74 -10.00
C VAL A 698 33.29 32.24 -8.96
N GLY A 699 34.46 31.77 -9.41
CA GLY A 699 35.53 31.33 -8.51
C GLY A 699 36.02 32.44 -7.57
N LEU A 700 36.24 33.65 -8.11
CA LEU A 700 36.66 34.82 -7.32
C LEU A 700 35.60 35.21 -6.27
N VAL A 701 34.33 35.25 -6.66
CA VAL A 701 33.22 35.59 -5.75
C VAL A 701 33.06 34.52 -4.66
N GLN A 702 33.19 33.24 -4.99
CA GLN A 702 33.14 32.15 -4.01
C GLN A 702 34.29 32.23 -3.01
N GLN A 703 35.52 32.46 -3.49
CA GLN A 703 36.71 32.61 -2.66
C GLN A 703 36.58 33.79 -1.69
N ALA A 704 36.00 34.91 -2.14
CA ALA A 704 35.78 36.09 -1.31
C ALA A 704 34.65 35.88 -0.29
N LEU A 705 33.53 35.28 -0.70
CA LEU A 705 32.31 35.24 0.09
C LEU A 705 32.31 34.17 1.18
N ILE A 706 32.80 32.96 0.89
CA ILE A 706 32.65 31.81 1.80
C ILE A 706 33.24 32.10 3.19
N PRO A 707 34.47 32.64 3.34
CA PRO A 707 35.03 32.94 4.66
C PRO A 707 34.21 33.99 5.42
N ASN A 708 33.75 35.05 4.72
CA ASN A 708 32.92 36.11 5.30
C ASN A 708 31.53 35.60 5.71
N TRP A 709 30.97 34.66 4.96
CA TRP A 709 29.70 34.00 5.26
C TRP A 709 29.79 33.15 6.53
N GLU A 710 30.84 32.32 6.64
CA GLU A 710 31.10 31.49 7.81
C GLU A 710 31.34 32.32 9.08
N GLU A 711 32.16 33.38 8.97
CA GLU A 711 32.42 34.31 10.08
C GLU A 711 31.12 34.96 10.58
N ARG A 712 30.27 35.45 9.67
CA ARG A 712 28.99 36.06 10.03
C ARG A 712 28.03 35.05 10.66
N LEU A 713 27.94 33.83 10.14
CA LEU A 713 27.08 32.79 10.70
C LEU A 713 27.56 32.25 12.06
N ALA A 714 28.84 32.43 12.41
CA ALA A 714 29.39 32.06 13.71
C ALA A 714 29.04 33.07 14.83
N ILE A 715 28.53 34.26 14.51
CA ILE A 715 28.17 35.28 15.50
C ILE A 715 27.00 34.80 16.37
N ASN A 716 27.15 34.89 17.69
CA ASN A 716 26.12 34.52 18.66
C ASN A 716 25.03 35.61 18.81
N LYS A 717 24.44 36.01 17.70
CA LYS A 717 23.27 36.91 17.63
C LYS A 717 22.30 36.39 16.56
N PRO A 718 20.98 36.53 16.75
CA PRO A 718 20.01 36.20 15.71
C PRO A 718 20.24 37.02 14.44
N LEU A 719 20.19 36.37 13.27
CA LEU A 719 20.42 37.03 11.99
C LEU A 719 19.20 36.95 11.07
N LEU A 720 18.87 38.07 10.44
CA LEU A 720 17.92 38.16 9.34
C LEU A 720 18.66 38.35 8.02
N ILE A 721 18.70 37.30 7.21
CA ILE A 721 19.37 37.25 5.92
C ILE A 721 18.42 37.77 4.84
N VAL A 722 18.86 38.82 4.16
CA VAL A 722 18.11 39.49 3.10
C VAL A 722 18.91 39.50 1.80
N ASN A 723 18.21 39.70 0.67
CA ASN A 723 18.82 39.85 -0.65
C ASN A 723 19.73 38.68 -1.04
N ALA A 724 19.34 37.44 -0.74
CA ALA A 724 20.16 36.23 -0.94
C ALA A 724 20.27 35.71 -2.39
N GLY A 725 19.64 36.41 -3.36
CA GLY A 725 19.71 36.06 -4.79
C GLY A 725 21.13 35.84 -5.35
N PRO A 726 22.15 36.62 -4.95
CA PRO A 726 23.53 36.43 -5.39
C PRO A 726 24.12 35.05 -5.05
N LEU A 727 23.70 34.40 -3.97
CA LEU A 727 24.16 33.04 -3.65
C LEU A 727 23.75 32.05 -4.74
N VAL A 728 22.54 32.20 -5.27
CA VAL A 728 22.05 31.36 -6.36
C VAL A 728 22.71 31.73 -7.70
N ARG A 729 22.93 33.03 -7.93
CA ARG A 729 23.56 33.56 -9.15
C ARG A 729 24.99 33.01 -9.34
N TYR A 730 25.77 32.96 -8.27
CA TYR A 730 27.18 32.52 -8.29
C TYR A 730 27.37 31.06 -7.84
N GLY A 731 26.32 30.23 -7.93
CA GLY A 731 26.43 28.77 -7.75
C GLY A 731 26.60 28.31 -6.29
N MET A 732 26.36 29.17 -5.31
CA MET A 732 26.46 28.89 -3.87
C MET A 732 25.08 28.58 -3.23
N ALA A 733 24.13 28.05 -4.01
CA ALA A 733 22.80 27.68 -3.50
C ALA A 733 22.88 26.67 -2.35
N GLY A 734 23.92 25.84 -2.31
CA GLY A 734 24.18 24.91 -1.21
C GLY A 734 24.34 25.59 0.16
N LEU A 735 24.83 26.83 0.22
CA LEU A 735 24.96 27.57 1.48
C LEU A 735 23.59 27.89 2.10
N LEU A 736 22.56 28.12 1.27
CA LEU A 736 21.18 28.29 1.74
C LEU A 736 20.60 26.98 2.26
N SER A 737 20.91 25.86 1.62
CA SER A 737 20.49 24.54 2.09
C SER A 737 21.13 24.21 3.44
N THR A 738 22.43 24.48 3.62
CA THR A 738 23.11 24.29 4.92
C THR A 738 22.54 25.20 6.00
N LEU A 739 22.25 26.47 5.68
CA LEU A 739 21.64 27.42 6.61
C LEU A 739 20.29 26.93 7.17
N LEU A 740 19.47 26.32 6.30
CA LEU A 740 18.09 25.92 6.61
C LEU A 740 17.96 24.46 7.08
N ASP A 741 19.05 23.69 7.05
CA ASP A 741 19.09 22.30 7.51
C ASP A 741 18.93 22.25 9.04
N VAL A 742 17.95 21.46 9.50
CA VAL A 742 17.64 21.21 10.92
C VAL A 742 18.90 20.81 11.69
N GLY A 743 19.73 19.95 11.08
CA GLY A 743 20.89 19.33 11.70
C GLY A 743 22.12 20.24 11.79
N THR A 744 22.08 21.44 11.18
CA THR A 744 23.22 22.36 11.23
C THR A 744 23.29 23.05 12.59
N PRO A 745 24.33 22.81 13.41
CA PRO A 745 24.50 23.48 14.70
C PRO A 745 24.71 24.97 14.47
N ARG A 746 23.92 25.81 15.16
CA ARG A 746 23.97 27.27 15.01
C ARG A 746 23.93 27.98 16.37
N PRO A 747 24.74 29.04 16.56
CA PRO A 747 24.88 29.70 17.87
C PRO A 747 23.64 30.54 18.23
N ALA A 748 22.90 31.03 17.22
CA ALA A 748 21.65 31.78 17.39
C ALA A 748 20.71 31.57 16.19
N ALA A 749 19.48 32.07 16.27
CA ALA A 749 18.47 31.92 15.21
C ALA A 749 18.91 32.51 13.85
N ARG A 750 18.48 31.88 12.75
CA ARG A 750 18.83 32.26 11.38
C ARG A 750 17.59 32.34 10.49
N TRP A 751 17.18 33.56 10.12
CA TRP A 751 15.99 33.77 9.33
C TRP A 751 16.35 34.22 7.92
N LEU A 752 15.77 33.59 6.90
CA LEU A 752 15.91 33.99 5.51
C LEU A 752 14.62 34.68 5.06
N LEU A 753 14.69 35.96 4.69
CA LEU A 753 13.53 36.69 4.16
C LEU A 753 13.49 36.63 2.64
N VAL A 754 12.38 36.14 2.09
CA VAL A 754 12.17 35.98 0.65
C VAL A 754 10.92 36.72 0.18
N ALA A 755 11.03 37.38 -0.97
CA ALA A 755 9.89 38.00 -1.63
C ALA A 755 9.05 36.93 -2.34
N LYS A 756 7.73 36.87 -2.04
CA LYS A 756 6.77 35.93 -2.65
C LYS A 756 5.54 36.70 -3.12
N GLN A 757 5.19 36.62 -4.40
CA GLN A 757 3.93 37.19 -4.88
C GLN A 757 2.76 36.29 -4.50
N GLY A 758 1.59 36.86 -4.21
CA GLY A 758 0.43 36.11 -3.69
C GLY A 758 -0.09 34.98 -4.58
N SER A 759 0.25 34.97 -5.88
CA SER A 759 -0.07 33.89 -6.82
C SER A 759 1.09 32.91 -7.08
N GLN A 760 2.27 33.14 -6.48
CA GLN A 760 3.43 32.25 -6.62
C GLN A 760 3.35 31.13 -5.58
N ALA A 761 3.33 29.88 -6.05
CA ALA A 761 3.35 28.71 -5.18
C ALA A 761 4.62 28.62 -4.34
N VAL A 762 5.76 29.05 -4.91
CA VAL A 762 7.09 28.94 -4.33
C VAL A 762 7.86 30.27 -4.47
N PRO A 763 8.52 30.77 -3.42
CA PRO A 763 9.46 31.88 -3.57
C PRO A 763 10.66 31.49 -4.43
N LEU A 764 11.09 32.38 -5.33
CA LEU A 764 12.16 32.13 -6.29
C LEU A 764 13.34 33.09 -6.10
N PHE A 765 14.57 32.59 -6.24
CA PHE A 765 15.78 33.38 -6.46
C PHE A 765 16.33 33.09 -7.86
N GLU A 766 16.50 34.12 -8.69
CA GLU A 766 17.02 33.98 -10.07
C GLU A 766 16.28 32.90 -10.90
N GLY A 767 14.95 32.78 -10.71
CA GLY A 767 14.11 31.78 -11.38
C GLY A 767 14.23 30.35 -10.84
N LYS A 768 15.01 30.12 -9.77
CA LYS A 768 15.13 28.84 -9.08
C LYS A 768 14.37 28.87 -7.74
N PRO A 769 13.74 27.76 -7.33
CA PRO A 769 13.02 27.70 -6.06
C PRO A 769 13.98 27.86 -4.88
N VAL A 770 13.55 28.63 -3.88
CA VAL A 770 14.28 28.73 -2.61
C VAL A 770 14.11 27.42 -1.84
N PRO A 771 15.19 26.83 -1.27
CA PRO A 771 15.11 25.60 -0.49
C PRO A 771 14.07 25.69 0.64
N LEU A 772 13.28 24.62 0.81
CA LEU A 772 12.28 24.51 1.87
C LEU A 772 12.96 24.01 3.14
N GLY A 773 12.84 24.75 4.23
CA GLY A 773 13.23 24.28 5.56
C GLY A 773 12.17 23.36 6.18
N PRO A 774 12.50 22.67 7.29
CA PRO A 774 11.62 21.76 8.03
C PRO A 774 10.27 22.39 8.45
N SER A 775 10.27 23.69 8.72
CA SER A 775 9.09 24.44 9.16
C SER A 775 8.24 24.99 7.99
N GLY A 776 8.62 24.67 6.74
CA GLY A 776 8.02 25.23 5.53
C GLY A 776 8.35 26.71 5.33
N TRP A 777 7.60 27.37 4.43
CA TRP A 777 7.63 28.83 4.32
C TRP A 777 6.65 29.46 5.30
N VAL A 778 7.15 30.30 6.19
CA VAL A 778 6.30 31.05 7.11
C VAL A 778 5.81 32.30 6.38
N GLU A 779 4.51 32.37 6.12
CA GLU A 779 3.89 33.52 5.48
C GLU A 779 3.61 34.60 6.51
N LEU A 780 4.30 35.74 6.38
CA LEU A 780 4.17 36.83 7.34
C LEU A 780 2.87 37.60 7.10
N PRO A 781 2.14 37.98 8.17
CA PRO A 781 0.88 38.66 8.01
C PRO A 781 1.05 40.04 7.37
N ALA A 782 -0.02 40.48 6.71
CA ALA A 782 -0.11 41.83 6.16
C ALA A 782 -0.14 42.91 7.26
N ASP A 783 -0.29 42.59 8.53
CA ASP A 783 -0.05 43.55 9.59
C ASP A 783 0.89 42.95 10.62
N LEU A 784 2.12 43.42 10.65
CA LEU A 784 3.17 42.83 11.48
C LEU A 784 2.99 43.18 12.96
N SER A 785 2.19 44.21 13.30
CA SER A 785 1.83 44.48 14.70
C SER A 785 0.97 43.38 15.33
N LEU A 786 0.39 42.48 14.53
CA LEU A 786 -0.41 41.35 15.02
C LEU A 786 0.45 40.15 15.49
N LEU A 787 1.74 40.12 15.16
CA LEU A 787 2.67 39.23 15.84
C LEU A 787 2.83 39.81 17.26
N THR A 788 2.53 39.10 18.34
CA THR A 788 2.52 39.72 19.69
C THR A 788 3.91 40.11 20.19
N GLU A 789 3.99 41.11 21.08
CA GLU A 789 5.21 41.52 21.78
C GLU A 789 5.48 40.65 23.02
N SER A 790 6.77 40.48 23.28
CA SER A 790 7.45 39.77 24.36
C SER A 790 6.70 39.73 25.71
N ILE A 791 6.60 38.53 26.29
CA ILE A 791 6.64 38.39 27.75
C ILE A 791 8.09 38.08 28.12
N THR A 792 8.68 39.05 28.83
CA THR A 792 9.98 39.07 29.51
C THR A 792 10.45 37.76 30.10
#